data_AF-A0A7V6NKH1-F1
#
_entry.id   AF-A0A7V6NKH1-F1
#
_cell.length_a   1.000
_cell.length_b   1.000
_cell.length_c   1.000
_cell.angle_alpha   90.00
_cell.angle_beta   90.00
_cell.angle_gamma   90.00
#
_symmetry.space_group_name_H-M   'P 1'
#
loop_
_entity.id
_entity.type
_entity.pdbx_description
1 polymer ?
#
loop_
_entity_poly.entity_id
_entity_poly.type
_entity_poly.pdbx_seq_one_letter_code
_entity_poly.pdbx_strand_id
1 'polypeptide(L)'
;MKQYQAADIRNIALAGHGGSGKTAFVEAALQATGVIDRMGRSDQGNTVLDFDAEEIRRGMTINLSYAAIEWQDKKLNLLDTPGDFDFLGEQIQGFKVSDSVLVVMSAKDGLAVGVEKAVRQATKQGRPISFFINRLDEPHSSFDQTLAALQEAYGSKVVPLALPIIEGENVLGLVDVVTKQGYTFADKGKMETAEIPTSLSDLVDKYYDQLQEQIAESDEELMMKYFEGEPFTPEEQNYGMRKAILTGSIWPVLAGVAQSNLGVTFALDAIANYMPTPLDTDPAKGTVQGEEAEIAIDATGKLAAYIFKTIIDPFVGKISLFKVYQGTFPATGTVFNCEKEIDERVNGLSYLRGKKQITAESGIVAGDIGSVTKLNESMTNDTLCERSHRVKVHPPVMPRPSLTLAISPVNEGEEDKIMQGLTKLADEDIAFTVENNPETKQLLLSGLGEVQLDVLTNKLKNKYNVESVLAEPRVAYRETIRKQVKVQGRHKKQTGGHGQFGDVWLVFEPSETDGLVFEEEIVGGVVPKGYFPAVEKGLLEAIEEGPLAGYPVVGLKATLVDGSYHAVDSNEMSFKLAARLAYRSGLPQASPVLLEPISKLAVHIPDDYLGDVMGDISKRRGRILGTSPDPEDYGFQVVEAEAPTSEILRYSTDLKSMTQGRGWYHIEFARYEPAPQPVADKIIAEAQSEEEE
;
A
#
# COMPACT_ATOMS: atom_id res chain seq x y z
N MET A 1 -32.79 7.26 -3.36
CA MET A 1 -32.56 5.84 -3.04
C MET A 1 -33.32 5.52 -1.78
N LYS A 2 -33.91 4.33 -1.64
CA LYS A 2 -34.56 3.93 -0.39
C LYS A 2 -33.50 3.73 0.72
N GLN A 3 -33.90 3.83 1.98
CA GLN A 3 -33.06 3.41 3.11
C GLN A 3 -33.26 1.91 3.33
N TYR A 4 -32.17 1.17 3.44
CA TYR A 4 -32.16 -0.30 3.61
C TYR A 4 -31.66 -0.65 5.00
N GLN A 5 -32.16 -1.75 5.57
CA GLN A 5 -31.66 -2.29 6.82
C GLN A 5 -30.40 -3.13 6.57
N ALA A 6 -29.60 -3.36 7.61
CA ALA A 6 -28.36 -4.13 7.51
C ALA A 6 -28.56 -5.51 6.84
N ALA A 7 -29.66 -6.21 7.10
CA ALA A 7 -29.97 -7.51 6.48
C ALA A 7 -30.19 -7.44 4.95
N ASP A 8 -30.55 -6.26 4.42
CA ASP A 8 -30.84 -6.04 3.00
C ASP A 8 -29.69 -5.35 2.26
N ILE A 9 -28.55 -5.18 2.94
CA ILE A 9 -27.34 -4.58 2.38
C ILE A 9 -26.32 -5.67 2.05
N ARG A 10 -25.58 -5.48 0.96
CA ARG A 10 -24.36 -6.23 0.65
C ARG A 10 -23.23 -5.24 0.35
N ASN A 11 -22.12 -5.31 1.09
CA ASN A 11 -20.90 -4.58 0.75
C ASN A 11 -19.91 -5.54 0.08
N ILE A 12 -19.59 -5.32 -1.19
CA ILE A 12 -18.75 -6.22 -1.99
C ILE A 12 -17.54 -5.47 -2.51
N ALA A 13 -16.34 -5.95 -2.17
CA ALA A 13 -15.11 -5.52 -2.82
C ALA A 13 -14.86 -6.35 -4.07
N LEU A 14 -14.60 -5.70 -5.20
CA LEU A 14 -14.16 -6.35 -6.42
C LEU A 14 -12.65 -6.36 -6.45
N ALA A 15 -12.05 -7.53 -6.61
CA ALA A 15 -10.60 -7.72 -6.58
C ALA A 15 -10.15 -8.66 -7.70
N GLY A 16 -8.84 -8.68 -8.00
CA GLY A 16 -8.27 -9.49 -9.06
C GLY A 16 -7.26 -8.71 -9.90
N HIS A 17 -6.63 -9.40 -10.85
CA HIS A 17 -5.52 -8.84 -11.63
C HIS A 17 -5.91 -7.63 -12.49
N GLY A 18 -4.94 -6.79 -12.84
CA GLY A 18 -5.12 -5.71 -13.81
C GLY A 18 -5.76 -6.22 -15.10
N GLY A 19 -6.74 -5.48 -15.64
CA GLY A 19 -7.42 -5.87 -16.88
C GLY A 19 -8.46 -7.00 -16.76
N SER A 20 -8.64 -7.67 -15.62
CA SER A 20 -9.60 -8.79 -15.49
C SER A 20 -11.08 -8.41 -15.70
N GLY A 21 -11.39 -7.11 -15.70
CA GLY A 21 -12.72 -6.57 -15.97
C GLY A 21 -13.55 -6.28 -14.72
N LYS A 22 -12.91 -5.99 -13.58
CA LYS A 22 -13.57 -5.50 -12.35
C LYS A 22 -14.47 -4.29 -12.62
N THR A 23 -13.90 -3.22 -13.18
CA THR A 23 -14.66 -2.02 -13.53
C THR A 23 -15.75 -2.29 -14.57
N ALA A 24 -15.46 -3.14 -15.56
CA ALA A 24 -16.47 -3.56 -16.54
C ALA A 24 -17.65 -4.29 -15.87
N PHE A 25 -17.42 -5.08 -14.82
CA PHE A 25 -18.50 -5.71 -14.06
C PHE A 25 -19.36 -4.66 -13.34
N VAL A 26 -18.74 -3.64 -12.73
CA VAL A 26 -19.51 -2.57 -12.07
C VAL A 26 -20.30 -1.73 -13.07
N GLU A 27 -19.71 -1.38 -14.22
CA GLU A 27 -20.42 -0.73 -15.33
C GLU A 27 -21.64 -1.56 -15.76
N ALA A 28 -21.46 -2.87 -15.91
CA ALA A 28 -22.52 -3.80 -16.31
C ALA A 28 -23.64 -3.85 -15.27
N ALA A 29 -23.28 -3.87 -13.99
CA ALA A 29 -24.25 -3.79 -12.90
C ALA A 29 -25.03 -2.45 -12.88
N LEU A 30 -24.35 -1.34 -13.18
CA LEU A 30 -25.00 -0.02 -13.33
C LEU A 30 -25.96 0.00 -14.54
N GLN A 31 -25.60 -0.65 -15.64
CA GLN A 31 -26.48 -0.77 -16.81
C GLN A 31 -27.69 -1.67 -16.53
N ALA A 32 -27.46 -2.83 -15.90
CA ALA A 32 -28.51 -3.79 -15.55
C ALA A 32 -29.56 -3.20 -14.61
N THR A 33 -29.16 -2.26 -13.75
CA THR A 33 -30.04 -1.53 -12.83
C THR A 33 -30.65 -0.27 -13.44
N GLY A 34 -30.36 0.03 -14.72
CA GLY A 34 -30.87 1.22 -15.43
C GLY A 34 -30.28 2.54 -14.94
N VAL A 35 -29.16 2.52 -14.21
CA VAL A 35 -28.47 3.74 -13.79
C VAL A 35 -27.81 4.44 -14.97
N ILE A 36 -27.26 3.65 -15.89
CA ILE A 36 -26.66 4.12 -17.13
C ILE A 36 -27.31 3.41 -18.32
N ASP A 37 -27.47 4.12 -19.42
CA ASP A 37 -28.02 3.53 -20.64
C ASP A 37 -26.96 2.76 -21.45
N ARG A 38 -25.71 3.23 -21.41
CA ARG A 38 -24.59 2.74 -22.21
C ARG A 38 -23.38 2.47 -21.33
N MET A 39 -22.78 1.30 -21.53
CA MET A 39 -21.52 0.88 -20.92
C MET A 39 -20.35 1.76 -21.34
N GLY A 40 -19.54 2.19 -20.37
CA GLY A 40 -18.21 2.73 -20.61
C GLY A 40 -17.14 1.64 -20.78
N ARG A 41 -15.93 2.07 -21.08
CA ARG A 41 -14.70 1.27 -21.12
C ARG A 41 -13.53 2.09 -20.57
N SER A 42 -12.71 1.47 -19.72
CA SER A 42 -11.58 2.17 -19.08
C SER A 42 -10.54 2.62 -20.10
N ASP A 43 -10.31 1.83 -21.15
CA ASP A 43 -9.41 2.18 -22.28
C ASP A 43 -9.87 3.41 -23.09
N GLN A 44 -11.14 3.79 -22.98
CA GLN A 44 -11.72 4.98 -23.60
C GLN A 44 -11.94 6.12 -22.60
N GLY A 45 -11.61 5.93 -21.32
CA GLY A 45 -11.71 6.95 -20.28
C GLY A 45 -13.13 7.46 -20.04
N ASN A 46 -14.14 6.61 -20.23
CA ASN A 46 -15.56 7.00 -20.14
C ASN A 46 -16.40 6.11 -19.21
N THR A 47 -15.77 5.31 -18.34
CA THR A 47 -16.49 4.61 -17.26
C THR A 47 -16.97 5.59 -16.19
N VAL A 48 -17.96 5.17 -15.41
CA VAL A 48 -18.53 5.95 -14.30
C VAL A 48 -17.54 6.06 -13.14
N LEU A 49 -16.74 5.02 -12.91
CA LEU A 49 -15.87 4.90 -11.74
C LEU A 49 -14.43 5.38 -11.96
N ASP A 50 -13.88 5.27 -13.17
CA ASP A 50 -12.52 5.75 -13.47
C ASP A 50 -12.58 7.20 -13.95
N PHE A 51 -12.75 8.13 -13.01
CA PHE A 51 -13.05 9.52 -13.33
C PHE A 51 -11.96 10.51 -12.94
N ASP A 52 -10.90 10.04 -12.26
CA ASP A 52 -9.68 10.80 -12.02
C ASP A 52 -8.88 10.95 -13.32
N ALA A 53 -8.16 12.07 -13.45
CA ALA A 53 -7.41 12.37 -14.67
C ALA A 53 -6.32 11.32 -14.97
N GLU A 54 -5.69 10.75 -13.94
CA GLU A 54 -4.66 9.72 -14.14
C GLU A 54 -5.26 8.37 -14.55
N GLU A 55 -6.48 8.05 -14.07
CA GLU A 55 -7.19 6.83 -14.48
C GLU A 55 -7.59 6.91 -15.96
N ILE A 56 -8.16 8.04 -16.38
CA ILE A 56 -8.52 8.32 -17.77
C ILE A 56 -7.28 8.28 -18.67
N ARG A 57 -6.17 8.88 -18.23
CA ARG A 57 -4.92 8.93 -19.02
C ARG A 57 -4.28 7.57 -19.19
N ARG A 58 -4.27 6.74 -18.14
CA ARG A 58 -3.61 5.43 -18.14
C ARG A 58 -4.52 4.30 -18.62
N GLY A 59 -5.84 4.51 -18.63
CA GLY A 59 -6.83 3.49 -18.99
C GLY A 59 -6.95 2.37 -17.95
N MET A 60 -6.66 2.66 -16.68
CA MET A 60 -6.69 1.72 -15.56
C MET A 60 -7.21 2.38 -14.29
N THR A 61 -7.86 1.60 -13.44
CA THR A 61 -8.30 2.02 -12.10
C THR A 61 -7.11 2.22 -11.17
N ILE A 62 -7.07 3.35 -10.48
CA ILE A 62 -5.98 3.75 -9.57
C ILE A 62 -6.52 3.97 -8.16
N ASN A 63 -7.73 4.52 -8.02
CA ASN A 63 -8.33 4.79 -6.73
C ASN A 63 -9.39 3.73 -6.40
N LEU A 64 -9.63 3.50 -5.11
CA LEU A 64 -10.82 2.79 -4.65
C LEU A 64 -12.07 3.62 -5.00
N SER A 65 -12.93 3.03 -5.82
CA SER A 65 -14.17 3.65 -6.29
C SER A 65 -15.42 2.97 -5.71
N TYR A 66 -16.49 3.75 -5.52
CA TYR A 66 -17.73 3.32 -4.86
C TYR A 66 -18.95 3.54 -5.75
N ALA A 67 -19.81 2.52 -5.85
CA ALA A 67 -21.11 2.59 -6.49
C ALA A 67 -22.22 1.93 -5.66
N ALA A 68 -23.27 2.68 -5.36
CA ALA A 68 -24.49 2.17 -4.74
C ALA A 68 -25.54 1.81 -5.79
N ILE A 69 -26.04 0.57 -5.81
CA ILE A 69 -27.13 0.14 -6.68
C ILE A 69 -28.26 -0.54 -5.90
N GLU A 70 -29.47 -0.52 -6.46
CA GLU A 70 -30.66 -1.20 -5.91
C GLU A 70 -30.99 -2.40 -6.80
N TRP A 71 -31.04 -3.60 -6.24
CA TRP A 71 -31.33 -4.86 -6.95
C TRP A 71 -32.20 -5.78 -6.09
N GLN A 72 -33.34 -6.23 -6.63
CA GLN A 72 -34.28 -7.14 -5.94
C GLN A 72 -34.59 -6.75 -4.47
N ASP A 73 -34.99 -5.49 -4.26
CA ASP A 73 -35.26 -4.92 -2.91
C ASP A 73 -34.10 -5.05 -1.92
N LYS A 74 -32.87 -5.12 -2.43
CA LYS A 74 -31.62 -5.04 -1.67
C LYS A 74 -30.76 -3.88 -2.18
N LYS A 75 -29.84 -3.43 -1.34
CA LYS A 75 -28.81 -2.46 -1.70
C LYS A 75 -27.47 -3.17 -1.84
N LEU A 76 -26.83 -2.98 -2.99
CA LEU A 76 -25.47 -3.46 -3.23
C LEU A 76 -24.52 -2.27 -3.27
N ASN A 77 -23.53 -2.28 -2.40
CA ASN A 77 -22.41 -1.35 -2.37
C ASN A 77 -21.22 -2.03 -3.05
N LEU A 78 -20.94 -1.63 -4.28
CA LEU A 78 -19.84 -2.15 -5.08
C LEU A 78 -18.60 -1.26 -4.87
N LEU A 79 -17.53 -1.87 -4.37
CA LEU A 79 -16.24 -1.23 -4.11
C LEU A 79 -15.25 -1.76 -5.15
N ASP A 80 -15.01 -0.97 -6.20
CA ASP A 80 -14.07 -1.33 -7.27
C ASP A 80 -12.65 -1.01 -6.82
N THR A 81 -11.80 -2.03 -6.72
CA THR A 81 -10.40 -1.88 -6.30
C THR A 81 -9.44 -1.93 -7.49
N PRO A 82 -8.31 -1.18 -7.43
CA PRO A 82 -7.24 -1.30 -8.42
C PRO A 82 -6.72 -2.74 -8.55
N GLY A 83 -6.35 -3.12 -9.78
CA GLY A 83 -5.72 -4.43 -10.05
C GLY A 83 -4.18 -4.41 -10.05
N ASP A 84 -3.59 -3.21 -9.99
CA ASP A 84 -2.15 -3.00 -9.95
C ASP A 84 -1.66 -2.96 -8.50
N PHE A 85 -0.55 -3.62 -8.21
CA PHE A 85 -0.01 -3.78 -6.86
C PHE A 85 0.62 -2.51 -6.30
N ASP A 86 0.95 -1.55 -7.17
CA ASP A 86 1.41 -0.23 -6.75
C ASP A 86 0.31 0.55 -6.00
N PHE A 87 -0.95 0.12 -6.11
CA PHE A 87 -2.11 0.69 -5.40
C PHE A 87 -2.74 -0.29 -4.40
N LEU A 88 -1.95 -1.22 -3.83
CA LEU A 88 -2.47 -2.21 -2.87
C LEU A 88 -3.13 -1.58 -1.63
N GLY A 89 -2.72 -0.37 -1.23
CA GLY A 89 -3.36 0.38 -0.14
C GLY A 89 -4.86 0.63 -0.38
N GLU A 90 -5.24 0.93 -1.61
CA GLU A 90 -6.64 1.15 -2.03
C GLU A 90 -7.47 -0.13 -1.90
N GLN A 91 -6.89 -1.27 -2.28
CA GLN A 91 -7.53 -2.57 -2.13
C GLN A 91 -7.74 -2.93 -0.66
N ILE A 92 -6.75 -2.65 0.20
CA ILE A 92 -6.84 -2.91 1.64
C ILE A 92 -7.94 -2.06 2.28
N GLN A 93 -8.07 -0.79 1.89
CA GLN A 93 -9.17 0.08 2.34
C GLN A 93 -10.53 -0.47 1.92
N GLY A 94 -10.68 -0.95 0.69
CA GLY A 94 -11.93 -1.55 0.20
C GLY A 94 -12.33 -2.80 1.00
N PHE A 95 -11.37 -3.70 1.26
CA PHE A 95 -11.62 -4.94 2.00
C PHE A 95 -11.97 -4.69 3.47
N LYS A 96 -11.43 -3.62 4.07
CA LYS A 96 -11.73 -3.22 5.45
C LYS A 96 -13.23 -2.95 5.64
N VAL A 97 -13.91 -2.41 4.64
CA VAL A 97 -15.33 -2.02 4.73
C VAL A 97 -16.28 -2.95 3.98
N SER A 98 -15.78 -3.87 3.16
CA SER A 98 -16.61 -4.90 2.52
C SER A 98 -16.98 -6.04 3.49
N ASP A 99 -18.09 -6.71 3.19
CA ASP A 99 -18.55 -7.90 3.92
C ASP A 99 -18.20 -9.19 3.16
N SER A 100 -17.91 -9.07 1.86
CA SER A 100 -17.47 -10.16 0.98
C SER A 100 -16.55 -9.62 -0.13
N VAL A 101 -15.88 -10.54 -0.81
CA VAL A 101 -15.00 -10.24 -1.95
C VAL A 101 -15.45 -11.02 -3.18
N LEU A 102 -15.64 -10.31 -4.29
CA LEU A 102 -15.81 -10.87 -5.62
C LEU A 102 -14.48 -10.79 -6.37
N VAL A 103 -13.83 -11.93 -6.53
CA VAL A 103 -12.58 -12.05 -7.27
C VAL A 103 -12.89 -12.23 -8.75
N VAL A 104 -12.68 -11.16 -9.52
CA VAL A 104 -12.89 -11.12 -10.97
C VAL A 104 -11.61 -11.56 -11.67
N MET A 105 -11.72 -12.58 -12.50
CA MET A 105 -10.59 -13.16 -13.23
C MET A 105 -10.94 -13.38 -14.71
N SER A 106 -9.91 -13.40 -15.54
CA SER A 106 -10.04 -13.60 -16.99
C SER A 106 -9.92 -15.09 -17.31
N ALA A 107 -10.88 -15.62 -18.08
CA ALA A 107 -10.85 -17.01 -18.55
C ALA A 107 -9.69 -17.32 -19.51
N LYS A 108 -9.01 -16.28 -20.01
CA LYS A 108 -7.82 -16.38 -20.84
C LYS A 108 -6.53 -16.45 -20.02
N ASP A 109 -6.48 -15.67 -18.94
CA ASP A 109 -5.27 -15.57 -18.11
C ASP A 109 -5.24 -16.64 -17.01
N GLY A 110 -6.38 -17.28 -16.72
CA GLY A 110 -6.49 -18.31 -15.71
C GLY A 110 -6.18 -17.77 -14.31
N LEU A 111 -5.44 -18.56 -13.51
CA LEU A 111 -5.03 -18.19 -12.15
C LEU A 111 -3.84 -17.22 -12.17
N ALA A 112 -4.13 -15.93 -12.41
CA ALA A 112 -3.14 -14.87 -12.37
C ALA A 112 -2.74 -14.49 -10.93
N VAL A 113 -1.54 -13.91 -10.76
CA VAL A 113 -0.98 -13.46 -9.46
C VAL A 113 -1.95 -12.54 -8.69
N GLY A 114 -2.70 -11.69 -9.41
CA GLY A 114 -3.67 -10.79 -8.78
C GLY A 114 -4.85 -11.52 -8.13
N VAL A 115 -5.21 -12.70 -8.64
CA VAL A 115 -6.25 -13.57 -8.07
C VAL A 115 -5.74 -14.22 -6.79
N GLU A 116 -4.52 -14.80 -6.82
CA GLU A 116 -3.87 -15.39 -5.64
C GLU A 116 -3.76 -14.37 -4.49
N LYS A 117 -3.28 -13.16 -4.79
CA LYS A 117 -3.16 -12.09 -3.78
C LYS A 117 -4.51 -11.64 -3.25
N ALA A 118 -5.53 -11.52 -4.10
CA ALA A 118 -6.89 -11.16 -3.66
C ALA A 118 -7.48 -12.21 -2.72
N VAL A 119 -7.35 -13.50 -3.06
CA VAL A 119 -7.79 -14.62 -2.23
C VAL A 119 -7.04 -14.64 -0.90
N ARG A 120 -5.72 -14.48 -0.92
CA ARG A 120 -4.89 -14.40 0.28
C ARG A 120 -5.31 -13.25 1.19
N GLN A 121 -5.51 -12.07 0.62
CA GLN A 121 -5.90 -10.88 1.37
C GLN A 121 -7.31 -11.02 1.97
N ALA A 122 -8.25 -11.57 1.22
CA ALA A 122 -9.61 -11.84 1.70
C ALA A 122 -9.57 -12.85 2.86
N THR A 123 -8.79 -13.93 2.72
CA THR A 123 -8.61 -14.95 3.73
C THR A 123 -7.97 -14.39 5.01
N LYS A 124 -6.92 -13.57 4.91
CA LYS A 124 -6.25 -12.90 6.06
C LYS A 124 -7.21 -11.99 6.83
N GLN A 125 -8.24 -11.46 6.17
CA GLN A 125 -9.27 -10.61 6.77
C GLN A 125 -10.57 -11.35 7.13
N GLY A 126 -10.62 -12.69 6.98
CA GLY A 126 -11.83 -13.46 7.27
C GLY A 126 -13.02 -13.11 6.38
N ARG A 127 -12.78 -12.62 5.15
CA ARG A 127 -13.84 -12.24 4.21
C ARG A 127 -14.25 -13.44 3.36
N PRO A 128 -15.56 -13.75 3.26
CA PRO A 128 -16.06 -14.72 2.29
C PRO A 128 -15.73 -14.34 0.85
N ILE A 129 -15.39 -15.35 0.05
CA ILE A 129 -14.84 -15.20 -1.30
C ILE A 129 -15.80 -15.81 -2.31
N SER A 130 -16.02 -15.09 -3.41
CA SER A 130 -16.68 -15.58 -4.62
C SER A 130 -15.84 -15.25 -5.85
N PHE A 131 -16.03 -15.96 -6.94
CA PHE A 131 -15.31 -15.74 -8.20
C PHE A 131 -16.26 -15.35 -9.32
N PHE A 132 -15.79 -14.49 -10.22
CA PHE A 132 -16.43 -14.25 -11.51
C PHE A 132 -15.41 -14.49 -12.62
N ILE A 133 -15.59 -15.58 -13.36
CA ILE A 133 -14.80 -15.90 -14.55
C ILE A 133 -15.37 -15.10 -15.73
N ASN A 134 -14.60 -14.09 -16.15
CA ASN A 134 -14.94 -13.11 -17.16
C ASN A 134 -14.22 -13.40 -18.50
N ARG A 135 -14.53 -12.61 -19.54
CA ARG A 135 -13.83 -12.63 -20.85
C ARG A 135 -13.86 -14.00 -21.53
N LEU A 136 -15.01 -14.66 -21.44
CA LEU A 136 -15.31 -15.93 -22.09
C LEU A 136 -15.48 -15.80 -23.62
N ASP A 137 -15.51 -14.58 -24.13
CA ASP A 137 -15.61 -14.22 -25.55
C ASP A 137 -14.24 -13.98 -26.21
N GLU A 138 -13.14 -14.12 -25.48
CA GLU A 138 -11.81 -13.96 -26.05
C GLU A 138 -11.26 -15.26 -26.66
N PRO A 139 -10.45 -15.17 -27.73
CA PRO A 139 -9.74 -16.32 -28.28
C PRO A 139 -8.88 -17.01 -27.22
N HIS A 140 -8.90 -18.35 -27.23
CA HIS A 140 -8.18 -19.21 -26.28
C HIS A 140 -8.66 -19.11 -24.82
N SER A 141 -9.77 -18.43 -24.54
CA SER A 141 -10.40 -18.48 -23.22
C SER A 141 -11.04 -19.85 -22.97
N SER A 142 -10.96 -20.34 -21.73
CA SER A 142 -11.61 -21.59 -21.33
C SER A 142 -12.12 -21.52 -19.90
N PHE A 143 -13.43 -21.61 -19.74
CA PHE A 143 -14.07 -21.71 -18.42
C PHE A 143 -13.59 -22.96 -17.68
N ASP A 144 -13.60 -24.12 -18.32
CA ASP A 144 -13.28 -25.40 -17.69
C ASP A 144 -11.83 -25.44 -17.19
N GLN A 145 -10.86 -24.97 -18.00
CA GLN A 145 -9.46 -24.91 -17.58
C GLN A 145 -9.25 -23.94 -16.42
N THR A 146 -9.93 -22.79 -16.46
CA THR A 146 -9.85 -21.78 -15.40
C THR A 146 -10.46 -22.30 -14.09
N LEU A 147 -11.62 -22.95 -14.16
CA LEU A 147 -12.26 -23.58 -13.00
C LEU A 147 -11.39 -24.71 -12.44
N ALA A 148 -10.81 -25.55 -13.30
CA ALA A 148 -9.90 -26.61 -12.87
C ALA A 148 -8.67 -26.06 -12.16
N ALA A 149 -8.06 -24.99 -12.66
CA ALA A 149 -6.92 -24.34 -12.01
C ALA A 149 -7.29 -23.76 -10.63
N LEU A 150 -8.48 -23.15 -10.49
CA LEU A 150 -8.97 -22.70 -9.19
C LEU A 150 -9.19 -23.87 -8.22
N GLN A 151 -9.76 -24.98 -8.69
CA GLN A 151 -10.02 -26.17 -7.88
C GLN A 151 -8.71 -26.88 -7.49
N GLU A 152 -7.70 -26.89 -8.34
CA GLU A 152 -6.37 -27.40 -8.01
C GLU A 152 -5.71 -26.56 -6.92
N ALA A 153 -5.83 -25.23 -7.00
CA ALA A 153 -5.23 -24.31 -6.03
C ALA A 153 -5.97 -24.27 -4.68
N TYR A 154 -7.30 -24.35 -4.68
CA TYR A 154 -8.12 -24.08 -3.49
C TYR A 154 -9.02 -25.25 -3.05
N GLY A 155 -9.04 -26.35 -3.80
CA GLY A 155 -9.75 -27.57 -3.45
C GLY A 155 -11.25 -27.57 -3.78
N SER A 156 -11.98 -28.52 -3.18
CA SER A 156 -13.39 -28.82 -3.47
C SER A 156 -14.38 -27.74 -3.02
N LYS A 157 -13.95 -26.74 -2.23
CA LYS A 157 -14.79 -25.60 -1.88
C LYS A 157 -15.11 -24.70 -3.07
N VAL A 158 -14.30 -24.72 -4.13
CA VAL A 158 -14.58 -23.93 -5.34
C VAL A 158 -15.63 -24.63 -6.20
N VAL A 159 -16.85 -24.10 -6.20
CA VAL A 159 -18.00 -24.75 -6.87
C VAL A 159 -18.74 -23.76 -7.78
N PRO A 160 -19.00 -24.11 -9.05
CA PRO A 160 -19.73 -23.25 -9.96
C PRO A 160 -21.23 -23.19 -9.64
N LEU A 161 -21.76 -21.97 -9.56
CA LEU A 161 -23.21 -21.73 -9.55
C LEU A 161 -23.75 -21.52 -10.96
N ALA A 162 -22.88 -21.09 -11.90
CA ALA A 162 -23.21 -20.92 -13.31
C ALA A 162 -22.24 -21.71 -14.19
N LEU A 163 -22.78 -22.50 -15.12
CA LEU A 163 -22.00 -23.08 -16.22
C LEU A 163 -22.33 -22.34 -17.52
N PRO A 164 -21.36 -21.69 -18.18
CA PRO A 164 -21.64 -20.95 -19.41
C PRO A 164 -21.96 -21.89 -20.57
N ILE A 165 -22.94 -21.52 -21.39
CA ILE A 165 -23.26 -22.20 -22.66
C ILE A 165 -22.46 -21.51 -23.76
N ILE A 166 -21.42 -22.17 -24.25
CA ILE A 166 -20.46 -21.59 -25.20
C ILE A 166 -20.49 -22.40 -26.51
N GLU A 167 -20.59 -21.71 -27.65
CA GLU A 167 -20.43 -22.28 -28.99
C GLU A 167 -19.36 -21.51 -29.76
N GLY A 168 -18.18 -22.12 -29.92
CA GLY A 168 -17.00 -21.43 -30.43
C GLY A 168 -16.52 -20.36 -29.46
N GLU A 169 -16.51 -19.09 -29.89
CA GLU A 169 -16.19 -17.91 -29.06
C GLU A 169 -17.46 -17.18 -28.58
N ASN A 170 -18.65 -17.67 -28.94
CA ASN A 170 -19.91 -17.02 -28.57
C ASN A 170 -20.44 -17.59 -27.26
N VAL A 171 -20.67 -16.71 -26.29
CA VAL A 171 -21.39 -17.05 -25.07
C VAL A 171 -22.89 -16.88 -25.31
N LEU A 172 -23.59 -17.99 -25.50
CA LEU A 172 -25.01 -18.00 -25.85
C LEU A 172 -25.93 -17.90 -24.63
N GLY A 173 -25.44 -18.30 -23.45
CA GLY A 173 -26.26 -18.45 -22.26
C GLY A 173 -25.48 -18.96 -21.06
N LEU A 174 -26.21 -19.37 -20.03
CA LEU A 174 -25.67 -20.08 -18.87
C LEU A 174 -26.69 -21.09 -18.33
N VAL A 175 -26.21 -22.04 -17.55
CA VAL A 175 -27.04 -22.95 -16.76
C VAL A 175 -26.85 -22.61 -15.29
N ASP A 176 -27.95 -22.32 -14.60
CA ASP A 176 -28.00 -22.22 -13.15
C ASP A 176 -27.92 -23.64 -12.56
N VAL A 177 -26.81 -23.92 -11.89
CA VAL A 177 -26.57 -25.22 -11.28
C VAL A 177 -27.51 -25.42 -10.09
N VAL A 178 -27.85 -24.36 -9.34
CA VAL A 178 -28.64 -24.43 -8.11
C VAL A 178 -30.08 -24.85 -8.39
N THR A 179 -30.67 -24.29 -9.45
CA THR A 179 -32.07 -24.56 -9.86
C THR A 179 -32.19 -25.57 -10.99
N LYS A 180 -31.07 -26.04 -11.56
CA LYS A 180 -31.01 -26.86 -12.78
C LYS A 180 -31.82 -26.25 -13.93
N GLN A 181 -31.62 -24.95 -14.19
CA GLN A 181 -32.32 -24.22 -15.23
C GLN A 181 -31.34 -23.61 -16.24
N GLY A 182 -31.57 -23.87 -17.54
CA GLY A 182 -30.85 -23.22 -18.63
C GLY A 182 -31.42 -21.84 -18.97
N TYR A 183 -30.55 -20.93 -19.39
CA TYR A 183 -30.89 -19.58 -19.86
C TYR A 183 -30.09 -19.23 -21.11
N THR A 184 -30.72 -18.57 -22.07
CA THR A 184 -30.06 -17.89 -23.19
C THR A 184 -30.00 -16.39 -22.96
N PHE A 185 -28.97 -15.74 -23.48
CA PHE A 185 -28.86 -14.29 -23.45
C PHE A 185 -29.57 -13.64 -24.64
N ALA A 186 -30.39 -12.64 -24.35
CA ALA A 186 -31.03 -11.74 -25.31
C ALA A 186 -30.41 -10.33 -25.22
N ASP A 187 -31.06 -9.32 -25.82
CA ASP A 187 -30.57 -7.94 -25.86
C ASP A 187 -30.18 -7.43 -24.46
N LYS A 188 -29.01 -6.79 -24.40
CA LYS A 188 -28.37 -6.28 -23.17
C LYS A 188 -28.19 -7.32 -22.04
N GLY A 189 -28.05 -8.61 -22.38
CA GLY A 189 -27.79 -9.66 -21.38
C GLY A 189 -29.01 -10.08 -20.56
N LYS A 190 -30.21 -9.72 -21.03
CA LYS A 190 -31.46 -10.26 -20.47
C LYS A 190 -31.46 -11.78 -20.60
N MET A 191 -31.79 -12.49 -19.53
CA MET A 191 -31.86 -13.95 -19.52
C MET A 191 -33.28 -14.41 -19.86
N GLU A 192 -33.38 -15.38 -20.77
CA GLU A 192 -34.62 -16.06 -21.13
C GLU A 192 -34.46 -17.56 -20.95
N THR A 193 -35.47 -18.22 -20.38
CA THR A 193 -35.45 -19.65 -20.07
C THR A 193 -35.20 -20.49 -21.33
N ALA A 194 -34.29 -21.45 -21.22
CA ALA A 194 -33.92 -22.36 -22.30
C ALA A 194 -33.70 -23.79 -21.75
N GLU A 195 -33.69 -24.76 -22.66
CA GLU A 195 -33.32 -26.15 -22.33
C GLU A 195 -31.82 -26.24 -22.03
N ILE A 196 -31.44 -27.14 -21.12
CA ILE A 196 -30.04 -27.42 -20.81
C ILE A 196 -29.42 -28.20 -21.99
N PRO A 197 -28.29 -27.75 -22.56
CA PRO A 197 -27.59 -28.51 -23.59
C PRO A 197 -27.18 -29.89 -23.07
N THR A 198 -27.33 -30.92 -23.90
CA THR A 198 -26.99 -32.31 -23.51
C THR A 198 -25.54 -32.45 -23.07
N SER A 199 -24.63 -31.67 -23.68
CA SER A 199 -23.20 -31.63 -23.33
C SER A 199 -22.91 -31.15 -21.92
N LEU A 200 -23.83 -30.42 -21.27
CA LEU A 200 -23.66 -29.90 -19.91
C LEU A 200 -24.45 -30.69 -18.87
N SER A 201 -25.38 -31.57 -19.25
CA SER A 201 -26.28 -32.25 -18.31
C SER A 201 -25.53 -33.00 -17.20
N ASP A 202 -24.54 -33.82 -17.57
CA ASP A 202 -23.76 -34.61 -16.61
C ASP A 202 -22.92 -33.71 -15.66
N LEU A 203 -22.43 -32.57 -16.17
CA LEU A 203 -21.69 -31.59 -15.37
C LEU A 203 -22.60 -30.84 -14.40
N VAL A 204 -23.81 -30.49 -14.84
CA VAL A 204 -24.83 -29.86 -13.98
C VAL A 204 -25.19 -30.79 -12.84
N ASP A 205 -25.46 -32.07 -13.12
CA ASP A 205 -25.79 -33.05 -12.09
C ASP A 205 -24.63 -33.23 -11.10
N LYS A 206 -23.40 -33.37 -11.60
CA LYS A 206 -22.19 -33.46 -10.77
C LYS A 206 -22.06 -32.27 -9.80
N TYR A 207 -22.15 -31.04 -10.31
CA TYR A 207 -21.96 -29.86 -9.47
C TYR A 207 -23.16 -29.58 -8.58
N TYR A 208 -24.38 -29.92 -9.01
CA TYR A 208 -25.56 -29.87 -8.16
C TYR A 208 -25.39 -30.80 -6.96
N ASP A 209 -25.00 -32.06 -7.18
CA ASP A 209 -24.82 -33.04 -6.10
C ASP A 209 -23.74 -32.57 -5.12
N GLN A 210 -22.63 -32.02 -5.62
CA GLN A 210 -21.58 -31.40 -4.80
C GLN A 210 -22.11 -30.22 -3.98
N LEU A 211 -22.95 -29.34 -4.56
CA LEU A 211 -23.58 -28.25 -3.83
C LEU A 211 -24.53 -28.78 -2.74
N GLN A 212 -25.36 -29.78 -3.04
CA GLN A 212 -26.27 -30.36 -2.05
C GLN A 212 -25.51 -30.98 -0.88
N GLU A 213 -24.42 -31.70 -1.15
CA GLU A 213 -23.54 -32.26 -0.12
C GLU A 213 -22.98 -31.16 0.80
N GLN A 214 -22.41 -30.10 0.24
CA GLN A 214 -21.82 -29.01 1.03
C GLN A 214 -22.87 -28.14 1.75
N ILE A 215 -24.06 -27.98 1.16
CA ILE A 215 -25.21 -27.34 1.82
C ILE A 215 -25.65 -28.17 3.03
N ALA A 216 -25.70 -29.49 2.88
CA ALA A 216 -26.04 -30.42 3.96
C ALA A 216 -25.04 -30.32 5.12
N GLU A 217 -23.73 -30.27 4.82
CA GLU A 217 -22.67 -30.12 5.83
C GLU A 217 -22.74 -28.81 6.63
N SER A 218 -23.44 -27.79 6.12
CA SER A 218 -23.54 -26.50 6.78
C SER A 218 -24.43 -26.52 8.04
N ASP A 219 -25.35 -27.47 8.17
CA ASP A 219 -26.32 -27.53 9.25
C ASP A 219 -26.74 -28.96 9.62
N GLU A 220 -26.87 -29.25 10.91
CA GLU A 220 -27.19 -30.60 11.38
C GLU A 220 -28.55 -31.10 10.87
N GLU A 221 -29.56 -30.24 10.74
CA GLU A 221 -30.88 -30.61 10.24
C GLU A 221 -30.85 -30.91 8.73
N LEU A 222 -30.11 -30.11 7.96
CA LEU A 222 -29.93 -30.33 6.52
C LEU A 222 -29.13 -31.61 6.26
N MET A 223 -28.12 -31.89 7.08
CA MET A 223 -27.33 -33.12 7.01
C MET A 223 -28.20 -34.37 7.21
N MET A 224 -29.11 -34.36 8.19
CA MET A 224 -30.03 -35.50 8.41
C MET A 224 -30.94 -35.73 7.21
N LYS A 225 -31.57 -34.67 6.68
CA LYS A 225 -32.42 -34.77 5.48
C LYS A 225 -31.69 -35.34 4.28
N TYR A 226 -30.45 -34.90 4.06
CA TYR A 226 -29.61 -35.40 2.97
C TYR A 226 -29.36 -36.91 3.09
N PHE A 227 -29.01 -37.41 4.29
CA PHE A 227 -28.83 -38.85 4.52
C PHE A 227 -30.11 -39.67 4.40
N GLU A 228 -31.26 -39.06 4.69
CA GLU A 228 -32.58 -39.68 4.51
C GLU A 228 -33.07 -39.61 3.05
N GLY A 229 -32.36 -38.90 2.17
CA GLY A 229 -32.73 -38.71 0.76
C GLY A 229 -33.90 -37.75 0.55
N GLU A 230 -34.20 -36.91 1.54
CA GLU A 230 -35.24 -35.89 1.46
C GLU A 230 -34.72 -34.64 0.72
N PRO A 231 -35.43 -34.13 -0.31
CA PRO A 231 -35.00 -32.92 -1.01
C PRO A 231 -35.19 -31.68 -0.14
N PHE A 232 -34.24 -30.75 -0.18
CA PHE A 232 -34.36 -29.45 0.49
C PHE A 232 -35.45 -28.59 -0.15
N THR A 233 -36.15 -27.81 0.67
CA THR A 233 -37.01 -26.74 0.13
C THR A 233 -36.13 -25.59 -0.41
N PRO A 234 -36.67 -24.72 -1.28
CA PRO A 234 -35.92 -23.54 -1.75
C PRO A 234 -35.42 -22.65 -0.61
N GLU A 235 -36.18 -22.50 0.47
CA GLU A 235 -35.79 -21.71 1.65
C GLU A 235 -34.63 -22.36 2.40
N GLU A 236 -34.68 -23.68 2.58
CA GLU A 236 -33.62 -24.48 3.21
C GLU A 236 -32.33 -24.44 2.38
N GLN A 237 -32.46 -24.57 1.06
CA GLN A 237 -31.34 -24.49 0.13
C GLN A 237 -30.70 -23.09 0.17
N ASN A 238 -31.50 -22.01 0.18
CA ASN A 238 -30.99 -20.64 0.32
C ASN A 238 -30.26 -20.42 1.66
N TYR A 239 -30.86 -20.90 2.76
CA TYR A 239 -30.28 -20.81 4.10
C TYR A 239 -28.94 -21.54 4.18
N GLY A 240 -28.89 -22.80 3.77
CA GLY A 240 -27.67 -23.61 3.82
C GLY A 240 -26.59 -23.11 2.85
N MET A 241 -26.95 -22.66 1.63
CA MET A 241 -26.00 -22.04 0.70
C MET A 241 -25.33 -20.82 1.31
N ARG A 242 -26.12 -19.92 1.92
CA ARG A 242 -25.60 -18.72 2.57
C ARG A 242 -24.66 -19.07 3.73
N LYS A 243 -25.02 -20.07 4.56
CA LYS A 243 -24.20 -20.54 5.68
C LYS A 243 -22.89 -21.18 5.20
N ALA A 244 -22.95 -21.98 4.14
CA ALA A 244 -21.78 -22.59 3.52
C ALA A 244 -20.81 -21.56 2.91
N ILE A 245 -21.33 -20.50 2.28
CA ILE A 245 -20.50 -19.38 1.78
C ILE A 245 -19.86 -18.61 2.93
N LEU A 246 -20.63 -18.30 3.98
CA LEU A 246 -20.14 -17.56 5.13
C LEU A 246 -19.02 -18.30 5.86
N THR A 247 -19.16 -19.62 6.03
CA THR A 247 -18.15 -20.48 6.68
C THR A 247 -16.98 -20.83 5.76
N GLY A 248 -17.09 -20.53 4.46
CA GLY A 248 -16.04 -20.79 3.47
C GLY A 248 -15.96 -22.24 3.00
N SER A 249 -16.97 -23.07 3.27
CA SER A 249 -17.09 -24.42 2.68
C SER A 249 -17.50 -24.36 1.20
N ILE A 250 -18.19 -23.28 0.79
CA ILE A 250 -18.49 -22.98 -0.62
C ILE A 250 -17.88 -21.63 -1.01
N TRP A 251 -17.06 -21.63 -2.05
CA TRP A 251 -16.55 -20.47 -2.76
C TRP A 251 -17.19 -20.46 -4.16
N PRO A 252 -18.29 -19.70 -4.34
CA PRO A 252 -19.10 -19.82 -5.54
C PRO A 252 -18.41 -19.22 -6.76
N VAL A 253 -18.48 -19.94 -7.88
CA VAL A 253 -17.96 -19.48 -9.18
C VAL A 253 -19.12 -19.09 -10.09
N LEU A 254 -19.09 -17.82 -10.51
CA LEU A 254 -19.99 -17.21 -11.47
C LEU A 254 -19.24 -17.03 -12.80
N ALA A 255 -19.98 -16.82 -13.89
CA ALA A 255 -19.41 -16.78 -15.23
C ALA A 255 -20.09 -15.73 -16.10
N GLY A 256 -19.35 -15.08 -16.98
CA GLY A 256 -19.95 -14.18 -17.98
C GLY A 256 -18.96 -13.37 -18.81
N VAL A 257 -19.50 -12.35 -19.47
CA VAL A 257 -18.77 -11.36 -20.26
C VAL A 257 -19.26 -9.99 -19.85
N ALA A 258 -18.58 -9.38 -18.88
CA ALA A 258 -18.99 -8.12 -18.29
C ALA A 258 -19.08 -6.98 -19.31
N GLN A 259 -18.15 -6.93 -20.28
CA GLN A 259 -18.12 -5.88 -21.30
C GLN A 259 -19.35 -5.86 -22.22
N SER A 260 -20.02 -7.02 -22.34
CA SER A 260 -21.24 -7.23 -23.12
C SER A 260 -22.47 -7.45 -22.23
N ASN A 261 -22.33 -7.22 -20.92
CA ASN A 261 -23.36 -7.43 -19.89
C ASN A 261 -23.95 -8.86 -19.86
N LEU A 262 -23.19 -9.88 -20.27
CA LEU A 262 -23.65 -11.28 -20.27
C LEU A 262 -23.32 -11.93 -18.92
N GLY A 263 -24.31 -12.56 -18.28
CA GLY A 263 -24.16 -13.27 -17.00
C GLY A 263 -24.09 -12.37 -15.74
N VAL A 264 -24.01 -11.04 -15.91
CA VAL A 264 -23.92 -10.11 -14.77
C VAL A 264 -25.22 -10.04 -13.98
N THR A 265 -26.37 -10.12 -14.64
CA THR A 265 -27.68 -10.18 -13.96
C THR A 265 -27.80 -11.42 -13.06
N PHE A 266 -27.37 -12.58 -13.55
CA PHE A 266 -27.26 -13.80 -12.73
C PHE A 266 -26.32 -13.62 -11.54
N ALA A 267 -25.17 -12.98 -11.76
CA ALA A 267 -24.23 -12.68 -10.69
C ALA A 267 -24.85 -11.75 -9.63
N LEU A 268 -25.61 -10.73 -10.04
CA LEU A 268 -26.32 -9.84 -9.11
C LEU A 268 -27.40 -10.58 -8.32
N ASP A 269 -28.13 -11.52 -8.95
CA ASP A 269 -29.11 -12.38 -8.27
C ASP A 269 -28.41 -13.25 -7.20
N ALA A 270 -27.32 -13.91 -7.57
CA ALA A 270 -26.52 -14.72 -6.64
C ALA A 270 -25.95 -13.87 -5.48
N ILE A 271 -25.44 -12.67 -5.77
CA ILE A 271 -24.93 -11.74 -4.75
C ILE A 271 -26.04 -11.33 -3.79
N ALA A 272 -27.20 -10.94 -4.32
CA ALA A 272 -28.33 -10.51 -3.52
C ALA A 272 -28.84 -11.64 -2.60
N ASN A 273 -28.89 -12.87 -3.09
CA ASN A 273 -29.48 -13.99 -2.35
C ASN A 273 -28.50 -14.63 -1.36
N TYR A 274 -27.25 -14.82 -1.76
CA TYR A 274 -26.34 -15.69 -1.03
C TYR A 274 -25.20 -14.96 -0.30
N MET A 275 -24.73 -13.82 -0.79
CA MET A 275 -23.56 -13.16 -0.19
C MET A 275 -23.85 -12.61 1.21
N PRO A 276 -22.83 -12.53 2.08
CA PRO A 276 -22.93 -11.96 3.43
C PRO A 276 -23.53 -10.56 3.47
N THR A 277 -24.23 -10.30 4.56
CA THR A 277 -24.68 -8.98 5.02
C THR A 277 -23.66 -8.42 6.01
N PRO A 278 -23.73 -7.12 6.32
CA PRO A 278 -22.99 -6.55 7.44
C PRO A 278 -23.18 -7.28 8.77
N LEU A 279 -24.34 -7.90 9.01
CA LEU A 279 -24.65 -8.59 10.26
C LEU A 279 -23.90 -9.92 10.44
N ASP A 280 -23.41 -10.52 9.35
CA ASP A 280 -22.70 -11.80 9.42
C ASP A 280 -21.19 -11.64 9.56
N THR A 281 -20.69 -10.40 9.51
CA THR A 281 -19.25 -10.12 9.57
C THR A 281 -18.75 -10.06 11.01
N ASP A 282 -17.50 -10.50 11.19
CA ASP A 282 -16.82 -10.33 12.47
C ASP A 282 -16.81 -8.85 12.89
N PRO A 283 -17.02 -8.56 14.19
CA PRO A 283 -16.92 -7.21 14.72
C PRO A 283 -15.59 -6.53 14.37
N ALA A 284 -15.64 -5.23 14.09
CA ALA A 284 -14.41 -4.49 13.87
C ALA A 284 -13.66 -4.31 15.20
N LYS A 285 -12.33 -4.50 15.18
CA LYS A 285 -11.47 -4.14 16.31
C LYS A 285 -11.43 -2.64 16.48
N GLY A 286 -11.46 -2.17 17.72
CA GLY A 286 -11.43 -0.75 18.03
C GLY A 286 -11.23 -0.47 19.52
N THR A 287 -11.44 0.79 19.90
CA THR A 287 -11.50 1.19 21.31
C THR A 287 -12.80 1.91 21.61
N VAL A 288 -13.37 1.64 22.79
CA VAL A 288 -14.55 2.32 23.32
C VAL A 288 -14.13 2.96 24.65
N GLN A 289 -14.27 4.28 24.75
CA GLN A 289 -13.83 5.06 25.93
C GLN A 289 -12.36 4.83 26.33
N GLY A 290 -11.51 4.48 25.36
CA GLY A 290 -10.08 4.24 25.57
C GLY A 290 -9.70 2.80 25.94
N GLU A 291 -10.67 1.88 26.04
CA GLU A 291 -10.44 0.45 26.26
C GLU A 291 -10.65 -0.35 24.97
N GLU A 292 -9.83 -1.38 24.74
CA GLU A 292 -9.96 -2.30 23.61
C GLU A 292 -11.34 -2.97 23.61
N ALA A 293 -12.02 -2.95 22.47
CA ALA A 293 -13.36 -3.47 22.32
C ALA A 293 -13.63 -3.94 20.89
N GLU A 294 -14.65 -4.78 20.75
CA GLU A 294 -15.22 -5.18 19.48
C GLU A 294 -16.42 -4.28 19.12
N ILE A 295 -16.42 -3.79 17.90
CA ILE A 295 -17.42 -2.87 17.35
C ILE A 295 -18.25 -3.65 16.32
N ALA A 296 -19.29 -4.32 16.81
CA ALA A 296 -20.24 -5.03 15.98
C ALA A 296 -21.21 -4.07 15.28
N ILE A 297 -21.86 -4.56 14.21
CA ILE A 297 -22.93 -3.82 13.55
C ILE A 297 -24.16 -3.74 14.48
N ASP A 298 -24.54 -2.53 14.88
CA ASP A 298 -25.71 -2.29 15.75
C ASP A 298 -26.48 -1.04 15.32
N ALA A 299 -27.62 -1.22 14.67
CA ALA A 299 -28.48 -0.12 14.21
C ALA A 299 -29.12 0.69 15.35
N THR A 300 -29.22 0.12 16.55
CA THR A 300 -29.85 0.75 17.73
C THR A 300 -28.84 1.45 18.63
N GLY A 301 -27.55 1.19 18.41
CA GLY A 301 -26.44 1.78 19.15
C GLY A 301 -26.26 3.28 18.90
N LYS A 302 -25.23 3.84 19.54
CA LYS A 302 -24.79 5.22 19.30
C LYS A 302 -23.91 5.29 18.07
N LEU A 303 -23.83 6.46 17.44
CA LEU A 303 -23.09 6.62 16.19
C LEU A 303 -21.62 6.17 16.33
N ALA A 304 -21.20 5.29 15.44
CA ALA A 304 -19.79 5.03 15.13
C ALA A 304 -19.65 4.84 13.61
N ALA A 305 -19.03 5.81 12.94
CA ALA A 305 -18.82 5.80 11.49
C ALA A 305 -17.36 6.00 11.15
N TYR A 306 -16.78 5.06 10.41
CA TYR A 306 -15.37 5.02 10.09
C TYR A 306 -15.14 5.54 8.67
N ILE A 307 -14.29 6.56 8.53
CA ILE A 307 -13.88 7.12 7.24
C ILE A 307 -12.78 6.24 6.67
N PHE A 308 -13.07 5.51 5.60
CA PHE A 308 -12.11 4.58 5.01
C PHE A 308 -11.39 5.16 3.79
N LYS A 309 -11.91 6.23 3.20
CA LYS A 309 -11.34 6.87 2.00
C LYS A 309 -11.76 8.32 1.91
N THR A 310 -10.85 9.18 1.47
CA THR A 310 -11.13 10.56 1.10
C THR A 310 -10.83 10.77 -0.38
N ILE A 311 -11.70 11.54 -1.05
CA ILE A 311 -11.53 12.00 -2.43
C ILE A 311 -11.51 13.53 -2.40
N ILE A 312 -10.48 14.15 -2.98
CA ILE A 312 -10.44 15.61 -3.16
C ILE A 312 -10.90 15.93 -4.57
N ASP A 313 -12.14 16.43 -4.67
CA ASP A 313 -12.72 16.90 -5.92
C ASP A 313 -12.47 18.41 -6.09
N PRO A 314 -12.04 18.88 -7.29
CA PRO A 314 -11.77 20.30 -7.53
C PRO A 314 -12.98 21.24 -7.36
N PHE A 315 -14.21 20.74 -7.51
CA PHE A 315 -15.44 21.53 -7.49
C PHE A 315 -16.19 21.40 -6.17
N VAL A 316 -16.31 20.17 -5.65
CA VAL A 316 -17.07 19.88 -4.42
C VAL A 316 -16.19 19.98 -3.17
N GLY A 317 -14.86 19.89 -3.34
CA GLY A 317 -13.88 19.84 -2.26
C GLY A 317 -13.73 18.42 -1.72
N LYS A 318 -13.47 18.31 -0.42
CA LYS A 318 -13.27 17.04 0.27
C LYS A 318 -14.56 16.23 0.36
N ILE A 319 -14.51 15.01 -0.15
CA ILE A 319 -15.57 13.99 -0.05
C ILE A 319 -15.01 12.83 0.75
N SER A 320 -15.56 12.58 1.94
CA SER A 320 -15.15 11.49 2.82
C SER A 320 -16.15 10.34 2.70
N LEU A 321 -15.65 9.17 2.29
CA LEU A 321 -16.39 7.92 2.25
C LEU A 321 -16.31 7.23 3.61
N PHE A 322 -17.44 6.75 4.11
CA PHE A 322 -17.51 6.11 5.42
C PHE A 322 -18.41 4.87 5.43
N LYS A 323 -18.13 3.95 6.36
CA LYS A 323 -19.04 2.87 6.76
C LYS A 323 -19.58 3.16 8.17
N VAL A 324 -20.88 3.04 8.36
CA VAL A 324 -21.50 3.15 9.69
C VAL A 324 -21.48 1.77 10.34
N TYR A 325 -20.84 1.66 11.51
CA TYR A 325 -20.84 0.43 12.29
C TYR A 325 -21.98 0.43 13.31
N GLN A 326 -22.22 1.54 13.98
CA GLN A 326 -23.25 1.64 15.01
C GLN A 326 -24.13 2.88 14.84
N GLY A 327 -25.39 2.75 15.21
CA GLY A 327 -26.40 3.80 15.14
C GLY A 327 -26.73 4.24 13.71
N THR A 328 -27.07 5.52 13.59
CA THR A 328 -27.38 6.17 12.31
C THR A 328 -26.54 7.44 12.17
N PHE A 329 -25.84 7.60 11.06
CA PHE A 329 -25.20 8.85 10.71
C PHE A 329 -26.28 9.86 10.29
N PRO A 330 -26.47 10.95 11.05
CA PRO A 330 -27.54 11.89 10.79
C PRO A 330 -27.28 12.69 9.50
N ALA A 331 -28.31 12.90 8.68
CA ALA A 331 -28.20 13.65 7.43
C ALA A 331 -27.69 15.09 7.62
N THR A 332 -27.97 15.68 8.78
CA THR A 332 -27.50 17.03 9.16
C THR A 332 -27.22 17.08 10.66
N GLY A 333 -26.41 18.03 11.10
CA GLY A 333 -26.15 18.29 12.51
C GLY A 333 -24.66 18.30 12.83
N THR A 334 -24.32 17.81 14.01
CA THR A 334 -22.94 17.78 14.50
C THR A 334 -22.59 16.36 14.92
N VAL A 335 -21.40 15.92 14.51
CA VAL A 335 -20.77 14.65 14.91
C VAL A 335 -19.41 14.97 15.54
N PHE A 336 -18.84 14.03 16.27
CA PHE A 336 -17.55 14.21 16.96
C PHE A 336 -16.49 13.31 16.32
N ASN A 337 -15.35 13.87 15.93
CA ASN A 337 -14.19 13.09 15.49
C ASN A 337 -13.39 12.66 16.72
N CYS A 338 -13.25 11.34 16.90
CA CYS A 338 -12.65 10.80 18.11
C CYS A 338 -11.12 10.85 18.13
N GLU A 339 -10.46 10.83 16.97
CA GLU A 339 -9.02 10.89 16.79
C GLU A 339 -8.50 12.30 17.03
N LYS A 340 -9.21 13.31 16.54
CA LYS A 340 -8.83 14.73 16.62
C LYS A 340 -9.50 15.48 17.78
N GLU A 341 -10.46 14.86 18.44
CA GLU A 341 -11.24 15.42 19.56
C GLU A 341 -11.96 16.74 19.24
N ILE A 342 -12.60 16.81 18.07
CA ILE A 342 -13.26 18.00 17.55
C ILE A 342 -14.67 17.70 17.07
N ASP A 343 -15.53 18.72 17.10
CA ASP A 343 -16.87 18.65 16.54
C ASP A 343 -16.84 18.99 15.04
N GLU A 344 -17.52 18.19 14.23
CA GLU A 344 -17.65 18.35 12.79
C GLU A 344 -19.10 18.63 12.41
N ARG A 345 -19.29 19.55 11.47
CA ARG A 345 -20.62 19.95 11.01
C ARG A 345 -21.00 19.22 9.74
N VAL A 346 -22.13 18.53 9.80
CA VAL A 346 -22.68 17.73 8.70
C VAL A 346 -23.85 18.50 8.08
N ASN A 347 -23.79 18.72 6.76
CA ASN A 347 -24.81 19.48 6.01
C ASN A 347 -25.35 18.70 4.81
N GLY A 348 -25.54 17.38 4.98
CA GLY A 348 -26.00 16.48 3.94
C GLY A 348 -25.11 15.25 3.82
N LEU A 349 -25.74 14.11 3.60
CA LEU A 349 -25.09 12.86 3.24
C LEU A 349 -25.53 12.44 1.84
N SER A 350 -24.71 11.64 1.19
CA SER A 350 -24.99 11.11 -0.13
C SER A 350 -24.51 9.68 -0.29
N TYR A 351 -25.13 8.96 -1.22
CA TYR A 351 -24.57 7.77 -1.84
C TYR A 351 -23.91 8.18 -3.16
N LEU A 352 -22.85 7.48 -3.57
CA LEU A 352 -22.18 7.78 -4.84
C LEU A 352 -22.51 6.74 -5.92
N ARG A 353 -22.51 7.22 -7.16
CA ARG A 353 -22.39 6.42 -8.37
C ARG A 353 -21.36 7.11 -9.25
N GLY A 354 -20.08 6.82 -8.99
CA GLY A 354 -18.97 7.62 -9.51
C GLY A 354 -19.06 9.07 -9.05
N LYS A 355 -18.96 10.03 -9.99
CA LYS A 355 -19.11 11.47 -9.72
C LYS A 355 -20.51 11.90 -9.26
N LYS A 356 -21.55 11.09 -9.50
CA LYS A 356 -22.94 11.48 -9.19
C LYS A 356 -23.25 11.22 -7.72
N GLN A 357 -23.68 12.27 -7.02
CA GLN A 357 -24.14 12.20 -5.64
C GLN A 357 -25.66 12.04 -5.58
N ILE A 358 -26.13 11.07 -4.81
CA ILE A 358 -27.54 10.80 -4.56
C ILE A 358 -27.80 11.12 -3.09
N THR A 359 -28.61 12.14 -2.81
CA THR A 359 -28.91 12.56 -1.42
C THR A 359 -29.47 11.42 -0.58
N ALA A 360 -28.95 11.27 0.64
CA ALA A 360 -29.45 10.37 1.68
C ALA A 360 -30.23 11.17 2.74
N GLU A 361 -31.52 11.41 2.48
CA GLU A 361 -32.37 12.31 3.27
C GLU A 361 -32.57 11.85 4.73
N SER A 362 -32.68 10.54 4.96
CA SER A 362 -32.97 9.94 6.28
C SER A 362 -31.73 9.61 7.09
N GLY A 363 -30.54 10.01 6.64
CA GLY A 363 -29.28 9.54 7.21
C GLY A 363 -28.90 8.14 6.70
N ILE A 364 -27.76 7.64 7.18
CA ILE A 364 -27.17 6.37 6.76
C ILE A 364 -27.05 5.47 7.99
N VAL A 365 -27.65 4.28 7.93
CA VAL A 365 -27.76 3.37 9.08
C VAL A 365 -26.55 2.44 9.20
N ALA A 366 -26.39 1.82 10.37
CA ALA A 366 -25.40 0.78 10.62
C ALA A 366 -25.42 -0.32 9.54
N GLY A 367 -24.22 -0.72 9.13
CA GLY A 367 -23.96 -1.67 8.05
C GLY A 367 -23.82 -1.03 6.66
N ASP A 368 -24.26 0.22 6.49
CA ASP A 368 -24.26 0.89 5.18
C ASP A 368 -23.04 1.79 4.94
N ILE A 369 -22.78 2.07 3.67
CA ILE A 369 -21.73 2.94 3.17
C ILE A 369 -22.34 4.19 2.54
N GLY A 370 -21.68 5.33 2.75
CA GLY A 370 -21.99 6.55 2.04
C GLY A 370 -20.87 7.56 2.09
N SER A 371 -21.22 8.80 1.77
CA SER A 371 -20.30 9.92 1.66
C SER A 371 -20.83 11.18 2.32
N VAL A 372 -19.92 11.97 2.84
CA VAL A 372 -20.16 13.32 3.37
C VAL A 372 -19.16 14.27 2.74
N THR A 373 -19.62 15.50 2.45
CA THR A 373 -18.76 16.54 1.88
C THR A 373 -18.41 17.58 2.94
N LYS A 374 -17.26 18.24 2.79
CA LYS A 374 -16.86 19.40 3.59
C LYS A 374 -16.72 19.13 5.09
N LEU A 375 -16.20 17.96 5.47
CA LEU A 375 -15.57 17.81 6.79
C LEU A 375 -14.28 18.63 6.79
N ASN A 376 -14.10 19.47 7.80
CA ASN A 376 -12.99 20.42 7.79
C ASN A 376 -11.66 19.75 8.13
N GLU A 377 -11.71 18.88 9.14
CA GLU A 377 -10.52 18.36 9.79
C GLU A 377 -10.43 16.85 9.65
N SER A 378 -11.55 16.13 9.62
CA SER A 378 -11.56 14.66 9.63
C SER A 378 -10.91 14.06 8.40
N MET A 379 -10.02 13.09 8.57
CA MET A 379 -9.23 12.44 7.53
C MET A 379 -9.61 10.98 7.34
N THR A 380 -9.03 10.36 6.32
CA THR A 380 -9.04 8.91 6.15
C THR A 380 -8.48 8.24 7.41
N ASN A 381 -9.12 7.15 7.83
CA ASN A 381 -8.94 6.41 9.09
C ASN A 381 -9.54 7.03 10.35
N ASP A 382 -10.14 8.22 10.30
CA ASP A 382 -10.83 8.77 11.47
C ASP A 382 -12.21 8.11 11.69
N THR A 383 -12.67 8.13 12.94
CA THR A 383 -13.98 7.66 13.38
C THR A 383 -14.82 8.83 13.88
N LEU A 384 -16.00 8.99 13.28
CA LEU A 384 -17.02 9.94 13.67
C LEU A 384 -18.03 9.26 14.59
N CYS A 385 -18.21 9.80 15.79
CA CYS A 385 -19.07 9.25 16.82
C CYS A 385 -19.86 10.34 17.57
N GLU A 386 -20.58 9.94 18.62
CA GLU A 386 -21.12 10.90 19.59
C GLU A 386 -20.07 11.29 20.63
N ARG A 387 -20.03 12.57 21.04
CA ARG A 387 -19.11 13.03 22.10
C ARG A 387 -19.28 12.27 23.43
N SER A 388 -20.51 11.85 23.74
CA SER A 388 -20.82 11.09 24.96
C SER A 388 -20.35 9.62 24.91
N HIS A 389 -19.99 9.13 23.71
CA HIS A 389 -19.65 7.75 23.44
C HIS A 389 -18.49 7.70 22.45
N ARG A 390 -17.29 7.83 23.00
CA ARG A 390 -16.03 7.86 22.22
C ARG A 390 -15.73 6.46 21.73
N VAL A 391 -15.78 6.28 20.41
CA VAL A 391 -15.49 5.01 19.73
C VAL A 391 -14.48 5.27 18.62
N LYS A 392 -13.45 4.42 18.53
CA LYS A 392 -12.46 4.43 17.44
C LYS A 392 -12.41 3.07 16.79
N VAL A 393 -12.63 3.00 15.49
CA VAL A 393 -12.40 1.79 14.70
C VAL A 393 -10.92 1.74 14.34
N HIS A 394 -10.26 0.61 14.58
CA HIS A 394 -8.84 0.48 14.23
C HIS A 394 -8.63 0.52 12.72
N PRO A 395 -7.64 1.29 12.23
CA PRO A 395 -7.30 1.32 10.81
C PRO A 395 -6.76 -0.04 10.35
N PRO A 396 -6.84 -0.34 9.05
CA PRO A 396 -6.18 -1.52 8.52
C PRO A 396 -4.66 -1.36 8.58
N VAL A 397 -3.94 -2.48 8.66
CA VAL A 397 -2.48 -2.49 8.53
C VAL A 397 -2.12 -2.21 7.07
N MET A 398 -1.40 -1.11 6.83
CA MET A 398 -0.96 -0.73 5.49
C MET A 398 0.36 -1.40 5.11
N PRO A 399 0.57 -1.67 3.81
CA PRO A 399 1.83 -2.21 3.32
C PRO A 399 2.92 -1.16 3.50
N ARG A 400 4.13 -1.62 3.84
CA ARG A 400 5.28 -0.71 3.95
C ARG A 400 5.73 -0.30 2.55
N PRO A 401 5.98 1.00 2.30
CA PRO A 401 6.66 1.46 1.09
C PRO A 401 7.97 0.69 0.86
N SER A 402 8.24 0.30 -0.39
CA SER A 402 9.41 -0.51 -0.77
C SER A 402 10.31 0.15 -1.81
N LEU A 403 9.89 1.29 -2.36
CA LEU A 403 10.66 2.10 -3.29
C LEU A 403 10.74 3.52 -2.75
N THR A 404 11.95 4.05 -2.62
CA THR A 404 12.20 5.43 -2.19
C THR A 404 12.94 6.18 -3.29
N LEU A 405 12.41 7.32 -3.71
CA LEU A 405 13.03 8.21 -4.69
C LEU A 405 13.15 9.61 -4.09
N ALA A 406 14.17 10.36 -4.51
CA ALA A 406 14.25 11.78 -4.23
C ALA A 406 13.27 12.52 -5.14
N ILE A 407 12.54 13.48 -4.59
CA ILE A 407 11.64 14.36 -5.33
C ILE A 407 12.12 15.81 -5.22
N SER A 408 12.27 16.47 -6.36
CA SER A 408 12.69 17.88 -6.44
C SER A 408 11.75 18.65 -7.37
N PRO A 409 11.52 19.95 -7.12
CA PRO A 409 10.75 20.77 -8.04
C PRO A 409 11.54 21.01 -9.33
N VAL A 410 10.82 21.16 -10.45
CA VAL A 410 11.44 21.59 -11.71
C VAL A 410 11.86 23.06 -11.63
N ASN A 411 11.09 23.89 -10.92
CA ASN A 411 11.41 25.29 -10.68
C ASN A 411 11.95 25.47 -9.25
N GLU A 412 13.10 26.14 -9.11
CA GLU A 412 13.69 26.44 -7.79
C GLU A 412 12.71 27.21 -6.88
N GLY A 413 12.67 26.85 -5.59
CA GLY A 413 11.85 27.52 -4.59
C GLY A 413 10.40 27.02 -4.48
N GLU A 414 10.03 25.95 -5.19
CA GLU A 414 8.69 25.33 -5.10
C GLU A 414 8.62 24.09 -4.18
N GLU A 415 9.66 23.81 -3.39
CA GLU A 415 9.75 22.67 -2.48
C GLU A 415 8.61 22.66 -1.46
N ASP A 416 8.29 23.83 -0.88
CA ASP A 416 7.18 23.98 0.07
C ASP A 416 5.83 23.61 -0.56
N LYS A 417 5.64 23.89 -1.86
CA LYS A 417 4.40 23.56 -2.55
C LYS A 417 4.29 22.06 -2.80
N ILE A 418 5.40 21.39 -3.13
CA ILE A 418 5.46 19.92 -3.21
C ILE A 418 5.05 19.32 -1.87
N MET A 419 5.68 19.75 -0.77
CA MET A 419 5.39 19.21 0.56
C MET A 419 3.93 19.44 0.97
N GLN A 420 3.37 20.62 0.71
CA GLN A 420 1.96 20.91 0.96
C GLN A 420 1.01 20.04 0.11
N GLY A 421 1.35 19.84 -1.18
CA GLY A 421 0.58 19.00 -2.09
C GLY A 421 0.59 17.53 -1.65
N LEU A 422 1.76 16.98 -1.35
CA LEU A 422 1.92 15.60 -0.86
C LEU A 422 1.20 15.39 0.47
N THR A 423 1.28 16.34 1.41
CA THR A 423 0.55 16.25 2.69
C THR A 423 -0.96 16.12 2.48
N LYS A 424 -1.52 16.82 1.48
CA LYS A 424 -2.94 16.69 1.12
C LYS A 424 -3.25 15.38 0.40
N LEU A 425 -2.35 14.93 -0.49
CA LEU A 425 -2.48 13.65 -1.17
C LEU A 425 -2.39 12.46 -0.22
N ALA A 426 -1.69 12.60 0.91
CA ALA A 426 -1.60 11.58 1.95
C ALA A 426 -2.96 11.27 2.62
N ASP A 427 -3.97 12.14 2.45
CA ASP A 427 -5.34 11.85 2.89
C ASP A 427 -6.11 11.01 1.84
N GLU A 428 -5.76 11.12 0.56
CA GLU A 428 -6.31 10.26 -0.50
C GLU A 428 -5.63 8.88 -0.47
N ASP A 429 -4.30 8.85 -0.46
CA ASP A 429 -3.48 7.64 -0.52
C ASP A 429 -2.58 7.57 0.73
N ILE A 430 -2.91 6.65 1.64
CA ILE A 430 -2.22 6.47 2.93
C ILE A 430 -1.10 5.41 2.86
N ALA A 431 -0.72 4.96 1.65
CA ALA A 431 0.30 3.94 1.46
C ALA A 431 1.66 4.49 1.01
N PHE A 432 1.84 5.81 1.01
CA PHE A 432 3.12 6.47 0.75
C PHE A 432 3.58 7.31 1.95
N THR A 433 4.88 7.59 2.02
CA THR A 433 5.47 8.46 3.04
C THR A 433 6.36 9.52 2.39
N VAL A 434 6.53 10.63 3.10
CA VAL A 434 7.41 11.73 2.70
C VAL A 434 8.30 12.08 3.88
N GLU A 435 9.60 12.18 3.61
CA GLU A 435 10.60 12.49 4.62
C GLU A 435 11.59 13.52 4.07
N ASN A 436 11.93 14.55 4.85
CA ASN A 436 13.07 15.40 4.55
C ASN A 436 14.31 14.79 5.20
N ASN A 437 15.21 14.23 4.39
CA ASN A 437 16.41 13.58 4.90
C ASN A 437 17.40 14.67 5.37
N PRO A 438 17.74 14.72 6.67
CA PRO A 438 18.57 15.78 7.23
C PRO A 438 20.02 15.73 6.74
N GLU A 439 20.51 14.56 6.32
CA GLU A 439 21.89 14.37 5.89
C GLU A 439 22.07 14.75 4.42
N THR A 440 21.22 14.20 3.54
CA THR A 440 21.30 14.46 2.10
C THR A 440 20.61 15.76 1.69
N LYS A 441 19.81 16.34 2.60
CA LYS A 441 18.94 17.50 2.38
C LYS A 441 17.97 17.31 1.21
N GLN A 442 17.64 16.06 0.91
CA GLN A 442 16.66 15.71 -0.12
C GLN A 442 15.31 15.43 0.51
N LEU A 443 14.26 15.85 -0.19
CA LEU A 443 12.92 15.36 0.07
C LEU A 443 12.80 13.97 -0.55
N LEU A 444 12.54 12.96 0.27
CA LEU A 444 12.38 11.58 -0.11
C LEU A 444 10.89 11.23 -0.14
N LEU A 445 10.46 10.64 -1.25
CA LEU A 445 9.12 10.13 -1.47
C LEU A 445 9.20 8.60 -1.56
N SER A 446 8.51 7.91 -0.64
CA SER A 446 8.50 6.45 -0.58
C SER A 446 7.11 5.89 -0.89
N GLY A 447 7.02 4.93 -1.79
CA GLY A 447 5.77 4.27 -2.16
C GLY A 447 5.93 2.76 -2.40
N LEU A 448 4.85 2.13 -2.84
CA LEU A 448 4.77 0.70 -3.15
C LEU A 448 5.40 0.36 -4.51
N GLY A 449 5.51 1.33 -5.41
CA GLY A 449 6.19 1.17 -6.68
C GLY A 449 6.20 2.44 -7.54
N GLU A 450 6.89 2.33 -8.68
CA GLU A 450 7.19 3.46 -9.57
C GLU A 450 5.92 4.07 -10.18
N VAL A 451 4.91 3.24 -10.49
CA VAL A 451 3.64 3.73 -11.06
C VAL A 451 2.90 4.61 -10.06
N GLN A 452 2.91 4.25 -8.77
CA GLN A 452 2.32 5.07 -7.71
C GLN A 452 3.04 6.41 -7.58
N LEU A 453 4.38 6.39 -7.53
CA LEU A 453 5.17 7.62 -7.40
C LEU A 453 4.98 8.57 -8.59
N ASP A 454 4.90 8.03 -9.80
CA ASP A 454 4.59 8.80 -11.01
C ASP A 454 3.17 9.40 -11.00
N VAL A 455 2.19 8.66 -10.47
CA VAL A 455 0.83 9.20 -10.29
C VAL A 455 0.84 10.34 -9.28
N LEU A 456 1.59 10.24 -8.19
CA LEU A 456 1.71 11.31 -7.19
C LEU A 456 2.33 12.58 -7.80
N THR A 457 3.39 12.47 -8.60
CA THR A 457 4.00 13.63 -9.27
C THR A 457 3.06 14.27 -10.30
N ASN A 458 2.32 13.47 -11.06
CA ASN A 458 1.28 13.99 -11.97
C ASN A 458 0.12 14.65 -11.22
N LYS A 459 -0.31 14.10 -10.08
CA LYS A 459 -1.32 14.72 -9.21
C LYS A 459 -0.82 16.06 -8.65
N LEU A 460 0.46 16.18 -8.28
CA LEU A 460 1.07 17.47 -7.90
C LEU A 460 0.95 18.51 -9.02
N LYS A 461 1.27 18.14 -10.26
CA LYS A 461 1.14 19.01 -11.42
C LYS A 461 -0.32 19.41 -11.67
N ASN A 462 -1.22 18.44 -11.73
CA ASN A 462 -2.61 18.67 -12.15
C ASN A 462 -3.48 19.34 -11.08
N LYS A 463 -3.30 19.00 -9.80
CA LYS A 463 -4.12 19.53 -8.69
C LYS A 463 -3.50 20.75 -8.00
N TYR A 464 -2.18 20.84 -7.96
CA TYR A 464 -1.46 21.87 -7.19
C TYR A 464 -0.58 22.78 -8.05
N ASN A 465 -0.50 22.54 -9.36
CA ASN A 465 0.29 23.33 -10.30
C ASN A 465 1.77 23.42 -9.90
N VAL A 466 2.34 22.27 -9.52
CA VAL A 466 3.77 22.12 -9.20
C VAL A 466 4.34 20.95 -9.98
N GLU A 467 5.33 21.22 -10.81
CA GLU A 467 6.05 20.18 -11.55
C GLU A 467 7.21 19.67 -10.71
N SER A 468 7.37 18.35 -10.67
CA SER A 468 8.40 17.69 -9.87
C SER A 468 9.05 16.57 -10.68
N VAL A 469 10.29 16.26 -10.35
CA VAL A 469 11.07 15.18 -10.95
C VAL A 469 11.48 14.19 -9.87
N LEU A 470 11.46 12.91 -10.23
CA LEU A 470 11.95 11.83 -9.40
C LEU A 470 13.37 11.48 -9.82
N ALA A 471 14.23 11.25 -8.84
CA ALA A 471 15.62 10.83 -9.04
C ALA A 471 16.01 9.78 -7.99
N GLU A 472 17.11 9.08 -8.25
CA GLU A 472 17.68 8.19 -7.24
C GLU A 472 18.11 8.99 -6.00
N PRO A 473 17.81 8.51 -4.79
CA PRO A 473 18.23 9.19 -3.57
C PRO A 473 19.76 9.17 -3.46
N ARG A 474 20.34 10.26 -2.98
CA ARG A 474 21.77 10.34 -2.67
C ARG A 474 22.09 9.34 -1.58
N VAL A 475 23.20 8.63 -1.77
CA VAL A 475 23.72 7.69 -0.78
C VAL A 475 24.56 8.47 0.21
N ALA A 476 24.21 8.35 1.49
CA ALA A 476 24.90 9.03 2.57
C ALA A 476 26.22 8.31 2.92
N TYR A 477 27.26 8.47 2.09
CA TYR A 477 28.60 7.95 2.38
C TYR A 477 29.21 8.59 3.63
N ARG A 478 30.26 7.97 4.16
CA ARG A 478 31.10 8.50 5.24
C ARG A 478 32.56 8.36 4.88
N GLU A 479 33.42 9.04 5.62
CA GLU A 479 34.86 8.85 5.53
C GLU A 479 35.42 8.40 6.88
N THR A 480 36.54 7.69 6.86
CA THR A 480 37.30 7.37 8.07
C THR A 480 38.78 7.23 7.76
N ILE A 481 39.61 7.02 8.77
CA ILE A 481 41.05 6.82 8.62
C ILE A 481 41.46 5.40 9.04
N ARG A 482 42.60 4.93 8.52
CA ARG A 482 43.14 3.61 8.84
C ARG A 482 44.46 3.66 9.61
N LYS A 483 45.17 4.80 9.57
CA LYS A 483 46.48 4.97 10.19
C LYS A 483 46.47 6.10 11.20
N GLN A 484 47.21 5.91 12.28
CA GLN A 484 47.50 6.97 13.22
C GLN A 484 48.45 8.00 12.60
N VAL A 485 48.20 9.29 12.83
CA VAL A 485 49.08 10.39 12.41
C VAL A 485 49.19 11.45 13.50
N LYS A 486 50.41 11.96 13.71
CA LYS A 486 50.67 13.13 14.57
C LYS A 486 50.95 14.34 13.70
N VAL A 487 50.21 15.43 13.91
CA VAL A 487 50.29 16.63 13.05
C VAL A 487 50.19 17.91 13.87
N GLN A 488 50.83 18.97 13.38
CA GLN A 488 50.77 20.31 13.95
C GLN A 488 49.77 21.17 13.18
N GLY A 489 48.89 21.87 13.91
CA GLY A 489 48.06 22.94 13.39
C GLY A 489 48.45 24.26 14.05
N ARG A 490 49.01 25.18 13.27
CA ARG A 490 49.47 26.48 13.78
C ARG A 490 48.78 27.63 13.06
N HIS A 491 47.96 28.37 13.79
CA HIS A 491 47.33 29.61 13.33
C HIS A 491 48.04 30.82 13.91
N LYS A 492 48.70 31.61 13.05
CA LYS A 492 49.33 32.88 13.45
C LYS A 492 48.93 33.96 12.44
N LYS A 493 48.13 34.94 12.89
CA LYS A 493 47.72 36.07 12.05
C LYS A 493 47.85 37.38 12.82
N GLN A 494 48.51 38.35 12.20
CA GLN A 494 48.64 39.70 12.73
C GLN A 494 47.79 40.62 11.84
N THR A 495 46.58 40.92 12.28
CA THR A 495 45.75 41.98 11.67
C THR A 495 46.02 43.28 12.42
N GLY A 496 45.71 44.45 11.87
CA GLY A 496 45.99 45.77 12.47
C GLY A 496 45.34 46.07 13.83
N GLY A 497 44.78 45.05 14.51
CA GLY A 497 44.23 45.06 15.88
C GLY A 497 44.86 43.95 16.74
N HIS A 498 44.06 43.25 17.55
CA HIS A 498 44.53 42.13 18.39
C HIS A 498 45.14 40.99 17.54
N GLY A 499 46.28 40.45 17.97
CA GLY A 499 46.91 39.30 17.32
C GLY A 499 46.09 38.02 17.53
N GLN A 500 46.27 37.06 16.63
CA GLN A 500 45.69 35.72 16.72
C GLN A 500 46.81 34.70 16.74
N PHE A 501 46.87 33.89 17.80
CA PHE A 501 47.85 32.83 17.97
C PHE A 501 47.22 31.58 18.59
N GLY A 502 47.27 30.47 17.87
CA GLY A 502 46.91 29.13 18.37
C GLY A 502 47.83 28.10 17.74
N ASP A 503 48.31 27.16 18.54
CA ASP A 503 49.22 26.10 18.09
C ASP A 503 48.90 24.82 18.85
N VAL A 504 48.54 23.77 18.12
CA VAL A 504 48.16 22.46 18.67
C VAL A 504 48.86 21.34 17.92
N TRP A 505 49.24 20.30 18.66
CA TRP A 505 49.66 19.01 18.11
C TRP A 505 48.59 17.99 18.45
N LEU A 506 48.00 17.41 17.41
CA LEU A 506 46.98 16.40 17.52
C LEU A 506 47.53 15.06 17.03
N VAL A 507 47.14 13.99 17.71
CA VAL A 507 47.26 12.62 17.21
C VAL A 507 45.87 12.18 16.77
N PHE A 508 45.71 11.92 15.49
CA PHE A 508 44.49 11.34 14.92
C PHE A 508 44.67 9.83 14.78
N GLU A 509 43.70 9.04 15.23
CA GLU A 509 43.68 7.59 15.10
C GLU A 509 42.26 7.04 14.88
N PRO A 510 42.10 5.84 14.30
CA PRO A 510 40.78 5.23 14.11
C PRO A 510 40.12 4.90 15.46
N SER A 511 38.79 5.00 15.50
CA SER A 511 37.94 4.68 16.65
C SER A 511 36.78 3.78 16.22
N GLU A 512 36.25 3.00 17.16
CA GLU A 512 35.04 2.18 16.96
C GLU A 512 33.73 2.97 17.15
N THR A 513 33.82 4.23 17.55
CA THR A 513 32.66 5.11 17.78
C THR A 513 32.20 5.83 16.52
N ASP A 514 30.91 5.98 16.31
CA ASP A 514 30.32 6.63 15.12
C ASP A 514 30.58 8.16 15.02
N GLY A 515 31.39 8.75 15.91
CA GLY A 515 31.74 10.18 15.91
C GLY A 515 33.17 10.46 16.37
N LEU A 516 33.44 11.72 16.72
CA LEU A 516 34.72 12.16 17.25
C LEU A 516 34.87 11.81 18.74
N VAL A 517 35.94 11.09 19.08
CA VAL A 517 36.41 10.96 20.46
C VAL A 517 37.54 11.96 20.69
N PHE A 518 37.34 12.94 21.56
CA PHE A 518 38.36 13.90 21.93
C PHE A 518 39.01 13.54 23.27
N GLU A 519 40.33 13.44 23.29
CA GLU A 519 41.13 13.18 24.49
C GLU A 519 42.29 14.17 24.63
N GLU A 520 42.88 14.23 25.82
CA GLU A 520 43.93 15.17 26.16
C GLU A 520 45.07 14.50 26.96
N GLU A 521 46.30 14.65 26.46
CA GLU A 521 47.52 14.16 27.10
C GLU A 521 48.56 15.29 27.24
N ILE A 522 48.08 16.52 27.52
CA ILE A 522 48.94 17.71 27.68
C ILE A 522 49.72 17.65 29.00
N VAL A 523 51.06 17.77 28.90
CA VAL A 523 51.97 17.88 30.05
C VAL A 523 52.43 19.33 30.23
N GLY A 524 52.54 19.81 31.47
CA GLY A 524 53.17 21.10 31.79
C GLY A 524 52.36 22.36 31.46
N GLY A 525 51.10 22.25 31.04
CA GLY A 525 50.20 23.39 30.81
C GLY A 525 50.56 24.25 29.59
N VAL A 526 51.27 23.67 28.61
CA VAL A 526 51.68 24.32 27.35
C VAL A 526 50.50 24.81 26.50
N VAL A 527 49.32 24.23 26.72
CA VAL A 527 48.02 24.75 26.28
C VAL A 527 47.12 24.89 27.52
N PRO A 528 46.62 26.08 27.85
CA PRO A 528 45.69 26.27 28.97
C PRO A 528 44.39 25.47 28.78
N LYS A 529 43.91 24.80 29.84
CA LYS A 529 42.69 23.97 29.82
C LYS A 529 41.43 24.70 29.31
N GLY A 530 41.36 26.02 29.51
CA GLY A 530 40.25 26.83 29.02
C GLY A 530 40.09 26.83 27.49
N TYR A 531 41.13 26.47 26.74
CA TYR A 531 41.05 26.40 25.27
C TYR A 531 40.72 25.00 24.73
N PHE A 532 40.68 23.95 25.56
CA PHE A 532 40.40 22.58 25.11
C PHE A 532 39.02 22.46 24.44
N PRO A 533 37.93 23.04 25.01
CA PRO A 533 36.62 23.01 24.34
C PRO A 533 36.63 23.71 22.98
N ALA A 534 37.50 24.70 22.77
CA ALA A 534 37.63 25.38 21.48
C ALA A 534 38.35 24.52 20.44
N VAL A 535 39.34 23.71 20.87
CA VAL A 535 40.01 22.71 20.02
C VAL A 535 39.01 21.63 19.62
N GLU A 536 38.31 21.03 20.59
CA GLU A 536 37.28 20.02 20.36
C GLU A 536 36.18 20.53 19.41
N LYS A 537 35.63 21.72 19.68
CA LYS A 537 34.66 22.37 18.79
C LYS A 537 35.20 22.60 17.38
N GLY A 538 36.48 22.94 17.26
CA GLY A 538 37.14 23.10 15.96
C GLY A 538 37.21 21.80 15.18
N LEU A 539 37.37 20.67 15.87
CA LEU A 539 37.38 19.33 15.27
C LEU A 539 35.97 18.83 14.97
N LEU A 540 35.00 19.02 15.85
CA LEU A 540 33.59 18.68 15.62
C LEU A 540 33.04 19.36 14.36
N GLU A 541 33.39 20.63 14.13
CA GLU A 541 33.03 21.33 12.89
C GLU A 541 33.85 20.89 11.67
N ALA A 542 35.02 20.29 11.87
CA ALA A 542 35.88 19.84 10.78
C ALA A 542 35.50 18.45 10.28
N ILE A 543 35.02 17.55 11.15
CA ILE A 543 34.61 16.19 10.77
C ILE A 543 33.36 16.17 9.89
N GLU A 544 32.59 17.25 9.79
CA GLU A 544 31.47 17.35 8.84
C GLU A 544 31.93 17.27 7.38
N GLU A 545 33.21 17.55 7.10
CA GLU A 545 33.80 17.59 5.76
C GLU A 545 35.07 16.71 5.72
N GLY A 546 34.99 15.58 5.01
CA GLY A 546 36.08 14.62 4.86
C GLY A 546 37.15 15.03 3.84
N PRO A 547 38.36 14.45 3.92
CA PRO A 547 39.47 14.77 3.03
C PRO A 547 39.37 14.21 1.59
N LEU A 548 38.47 13.26 1.31
CA LEU A 548 38.39 12.59 -0.01
C LEU A 548 37.31 13.20 -0.91
N ALA A 549 36.06 13.18 -0.44
CA ALA A 549 34.88 13.56 -1.21
C ALA A 549 33.96 14.50 -0.42
N GLY A 550 34.45 15.06 0.70
CA GLY A 550 33.72 16.00 1.53
C GLY A 550 32.63 15.36 2.41
N TYR A 551 32.56 14.02 2.51
CA TYR A 551 31.56 13.36 3.35
C TYR A 551 31.94 13.40 4.84
N PRO A 552 30.97 13.35 5.77
CA PRO A 552 31.26 13.36 7.20
C PRO A 552 32.19 12.21 7.63
N VAL A 553 33.15 12.53 8.49
CA VAL A 553 34.13 11.60 9.05
C VAL A 553 33.60 10.96 10.33
N VAL A 554 33.61 9.63 10.37
CA VAL A 554 33.20 8.80 11.52
C VAL A 554 34.36 7.91 11.98
N GLY A 555 34.28 7.37 13.20
CA GLY A 555 35.33 6.49 13.70
C GLY A 555 36.66 7.21 13.89
N LEU A 556 36.64 8.45 14.40
CA LEU A 556 37.85 9.27 14.58
C LEU A 556 38.11 9.54 16.06
N LYS A 557 39.31 9.25 16.54
CA LYS A 557 39.82 9.72 17.81
C LYS A 557 40.90 10.78 17.59
N ALA A 558 40.81 11.88 18.33
CA ALA A 558 41.77 12.98 18.30
C ALA A 558 42.28 13.27 19.71
N THR A 559 43.58 13.06 19.92
CA THR A 559 44.24 13.32 21.21
C THR A 559 45.10 14.58 21.11
N LEU A 560 44.82 15.57 21.97
CA LEU A 560 45.65 16.76 22.12
C LEU A 560 46.87 16.45 22.98
N VAL A 561 48.05 16.40 22.35
CA VAL A 561 49.30 15.93 23.00
C VAL A 561 50.32 17.04 23.27
N ASP A 562 50.29 18.14 22.51
CA ASP A 562 51.25 19.26 22.66
C ASP A 562 50.67 20.54 22.04
N GLY A 563 51.35 21.67 22.20
CA GLY A 563 50.94 22.94 21.61
C GLY A 563 51.67 24.14 22.20
N SER A 564 51.27 25.34 21.80
CA SER A 564 51.77 26.57 22.41
C SER A 564 50.73 27.68 22.40
N TYR A 565 50.84 28.61 23.36
CA TYR A 565 49.99 29.79 23.44
C TYR A 565 50.81 31.07 23.66
N HIS A 566 50.20 32.21 23.34
CA HIS A 566 50.75 33.54 23.60
C HIS A 566 49.79 34.29 24.52
N ALA A 567 50.30 34.84 25.62
CA ALA A 567 49.46 35.41 26.70
C ALA A 567 48.52 36.54 26.24
N VAL A 568 48.85 37.24 25.16
CA VAL A 568 48.08 38.39 24.65
C VAL A 568 47.32 38.07 23.37
N ASP A 569 47.86 37.20 22.52
CA ASP A 569 47.33 36.96 21.17
C ASP A 569 46.53 35.65 21.06
N SER A 570 46.54 34.81 22.10
CA SER A 570 45.75 33.58 22.13
C SER A 570 44.33 33.81 22.60
N ASN A 571 43.39 33.23 21.85
CA ASN A 571 41.96 33.23 22.13
C ASN A 571 41.34 31.93 21.63
N GLU A 572 40.10 31.65 22.06
CA GLU A 572 39.36 30.43 21.68
C GLU A 572 39.30 30.25 20.16
N MET A 573 39.01 31.32 19.40
CA MET A 573 38.93 31.25 17.95
C MET A 573 40.26 30.84 17.31
N SER A 574 41.39 31.26 17.86
CA SER A 574 42.71 30.91 17.34
C SER A 574 43.03 29.42 17.53
N PHE A 575 42.65 28.85 18.67
CA PHE A 575 42.81 27.41 18.95
C PHE A 575 41.83 26.55 18.12
N LYS A 576 40.62 27.04 17.92
CA LYS A 576 39.64 26.43 17.00
C LYS A 576 40.17 26.36 15.56
N LEU A 577 40.75 27.45 15.05
CA LEU A 577 41.35 27.49 13.71
C LEU A 577 42.61 26.63 13.62
N ALA A 578 43.44 26.63 14.66
CA ALA A 578 44.61 25.76 14.75
C ALA A 578 44.22 24.27 14.66
N ALA A 579 43.16 23.85 15.35
CA ALA A 579 42.62 22.49 15.27
C ALA A 579 42.14 22.13 13.86
N ARG A 580 41.43 23.04 13.16
CA ARG A 580 41.01 22.84 11.76
C ARG A 580 42.20 22.72 10.79
N LEU A 581 43.27 23.47 11.02
CA LEU A 581 44.51 23.38 10.24
C LEU A 581 45.23 22.04 10.48
N ALA A 582 45.29 21.59 11.73
CA ALA A 582 45.80 20.26 12.08
C ALA A 582 44.98 19.17 11.38
N TYR A 583 43.65 19.25 11.43
CA TYR A 583 42.76 18.31 10.76
C TYR A 583 43.02 18.25 9.25
N ARG A 584 42.94 19.40 8.55
CA ARG A 584 43.13 19.46 7.08
C ARG A 584 44.48 18.96 6.60
N SER A 585 45.53 19.14 7.41
CA SER A 585 46.88 18.67 7.05
C SER A 585 47.11 17.21 7.45
N GLY A 586 46.51 16.75 8.55
CA GLY A 586 46.71 15.41 9.10
C GLY A 586 45.90 14.32 8.42
N LEU A 587 44.60 14.55 8.22
CA LEU A 587 43.67 13.52 7.75
C LEU A 587 44.08 12.91 6.38
N PRO A 588 44.55 13.68 5.38
CA PRO A 588 45.05 13.11 4.11
C PRO A 588 46.25 12.16 4.28
N GLN A 589 47.05 12.33 5.35
CA GLN A 589 48.21 11.48 5.64
C GLN A 589 47.83 10.20 6.41
N ALA A 590 46.61 10.12 6.94
CA ALA A 590 46.11 9.05 7.80
C ALA A 590 45.54 7.85 7.04
N SER A 591 45.82 7.74 5.73
CA SER A 591 45.24 6.73 4.84
C SER A 591 43.70 6.73 4.89
N PRO A 592 43.05 7.87 4.52
CA PRO A 592 41.60 7.98 4.56
C PRO A 592 40.95 6.98 3.59
N VAL A 593 39.72 6.57 3.92
CA VAL A 593 38.90 5.68 3.08
C VAL A 593 37.44 6.08 3.12
N LEU A 594 36.75 5.87 1.99
CA LEU A 594 35.31 6.02 1.88
C LEU A 594 34.59 4.80 2.47
N LEU A 595 33.55 5.06 3.25
CA LEU A 595 32.64 4.08 3.79
C LEU A 595 31.29 4.18 3.07
N GLU A 596 30.77 3.05 2.62
CA GLU A 596 29.42 2.93 2.06
C GLU A 596 28.44 2.35 3.09
N PRO A 597 27.16 2.76 3.07
CA PRO A 597 26.14 2.18 3.93
C PRO A 597 25.77 0.77 3.45
N ILE A 598 25.64 -0.14 4.40
CA ILE A 598 25.14 -1.50 4.22
C ILE A 598 23.76 -1.59 4.83
N SER A 599 22.81 -2.14 4.07
CA SER A 599 21.45 -2.41 4.54
C SER A 599 21.21 -3.90 4.71
N LYS A 600 20.42 -4.25 5.72
CA LYS A 600 19.84 -5.58 5.89
C LYS A 600 18.55 -5.66 5.08
N LEU A 601 18.39 -6.77 4.37
CA LEU A 601 17.24 -7.12 3.53
C LEU A 601 16.55 -8.36 4.12
N ALA A 602 15.22 -8.33 4.16
CA ALA A 602 14.39 -9.52 4.34
C ALA A 602 13.48 -9.64 3.11
N VAL A 603 13.77 -10.59 2.23
CA VAL A 603 13.11 -10.74 0.92
C VAL A 603 12.16 -11.94 0.96
N HIS A 604 10.87 -11.70 0.82
CA HIS A 604 9.80 -12.68 0.90
C HIS A 604 9.37 -13.09 -0.52
N ILE A 605 9.51 -14.37 -0.85
CA ILE A 605 9.31 -14.89 -2.22
C ILE A 605 8.74 -16.31 -2.21
N PRO A 606 7.97 -16.72 -3.23
CA PRO A 606 7.63 -18.13 -3.42
C PRO A 606 8.87 -19.01 -3.60
N ASP A 607 8.78 -20.28 -3.17
CA ASP A 607 9.85 -21.28 -3.27
C ASP A 607 10.46 -21.38 -4.68
N ASP A 608 9.64 -21.24 -5.72
CA ASP A 608 10.02 -21.36 -7.13
C ASP A 608 11.06 -20.31 -7.58
N TYR A 609 11.11 -19.14 -6.93
CA TYR A 609 11.98 -18.03 -7.32
C TYR A 609 13.24 -17.90 -6.44
N LEU A 610 13.44 -18.82 -5.50
CA LEU A 610 14.53 -18.74 -4.53
C LEU A 610 15.91 -18.64 -5.21
N GLY A 611 16.17 -19.49 -6.20
CA GLY A 611 17.45 -19.52 -6.91
C GLY A 611 17.78 -18.23 -7.66
N ASP A 612 16.79 -17.66 -8.35
CA ASP A 612 16.96 -16.43 -9.14
C ASP A 612 17.26 -15.23 -8.22
N VAL A 613 16.54 -15.14 -7.10
CA VAL A 613 16.68 -14.03 -6.13
C VAL A 613 18.02 -14.10 -5.40
N MET A 614 18.46 -15.30 -4.97
CA MET A 614 19.78 -15.49 -4.37
C MET A 614 20.90 -15.10 -5.35
N GLY A 615 20.74 -15.45 -6.63
CA GLY A 615 21.67 -15.08 -7.70
C GLY A 615 21.75 -13.57 -7.90
N ASP A 616 20.61 -12.86 -7.87
CA ASP A 616 20.55 -11.41 -8.02
C ASP A 616 21.18 -10.65 -6.84
N ILE A 617 20.86 -11.04 -5.60
CA ILE A 617 21.49 -10.47 -4.40
C ILE A 617 23.02 -10.59 -4.47
N SER A 618 23.52 -11.75 -4.92
CA SER A 618 24.96 -11.98 -5.08
C SER A 618 25.59 -11.08 -6.15
N LYS A 619 24.88 -10.79 -7.25
CA LYS A 619 25.34 -9.84 -8.29
C LYS A 619 25.44 -8.41 -7.75
N ARG A 620 24.60 -8.05 -6.79
CA ARG A 620 24.54 -6.73 -6.11
C ARG A 620 25.52 -6.60 -4.95
N ARG A 621 26.59 -7.39 -4.94
CA ARG A 621 27.57 -7.45 -3.83
C ARG A 621 26.94 -7.82 -2.48
N GLY A 622 25.76 -8.45 -2.49
CA GLY A 622 25.05 -8.86 -1.30
C GLY A 622 25.60 -10.16 -0.72
N ARG A 623 25.50 -10.29 0.61
CA ARG A 623 25.82 -11.48 1.38
C ARG A 623 24.54 -12.06 1.97
N ILE A 624 24.25 -13.31 1.62
CA ILE A 624 23.11 -14.05 2.20
C ILE A 624 23.47 -14.48 3.63
N LEU A 625 22.61 -14.13 4.58
CA LEU A 625 22.73 -14.50 5.99
C LEU A 625 22.00 -15.82 6.28
N GLY A 626 20.86 -16.04 5.63
CA GLY A 626 20.06 -17.25 5.82
C GLY A 626 18.81 -17.28 4.95
N THR A 627 18.15 -18.43 4.97
CA THR A 627 16.84 -18.64 4.35
C THR A 627 15.97 -19.42 5.31
N SER A 628 14.73 -18.99 5.49
CA SER A 628 13.76 -19.67 6.34
C SER A 628 12.36 -19.63 5.69
N PRO A 629 11.48 -20.60 5.97
CA PRO A 629 10.08 -20.51 5.57
C PRO A 629 9.43 -19.24 6.14
N ASP A 630 8.55 -18.62 5.37
CA ASP A 630 7.78 -17.47 5.81
C ASP A 630 6.73 -17.90 6.86
N PRO A 631 6.71 -17.28 8.06
CA PRO A 631 5.77 -17.64 9.11
C PRO A 631 4.33 -17.17 8.82
N GLU A 632 4.14 -16.16 7.97
CA GLU A 632 2.84 -15.62 7.61
C GLU A 632 2.29 -16.21 6.30
N ASP A 633 3.17 -16.60 5.37
CA ASP A 633 2.80 -17.03 4.02
C ASP A 633 3.30 -18.45 3.69
N TYR A 634 2.41 -19.45 3.75
CA TYR A 634 2.76 -20.83 3.38
C TYR A 634 3.20 -20.92 1.90
N GLY A 635 4.32 -21.60 1.63
CA GLY A 635 4.92 -21.71 0.29
C GLY A 635 5.83 -20.53 -0.10
N PHE A 636 6.05 -19.59 0.82
CA PHE A 636 7.06 -18.54 0.69
C PHE A 636 8.28 -18.85 1.56
N GLN A 637 9.45 -18.36 1.11
CA GLN A 637 10.69 -18.25 1.87
C GLN A 637 11.00 -16.78 2.14
N VAL A 638 11.68 -16.55 3.26
CA VAL A 638 12.36 -15.30 3.60
C VAL A 638 13.85 -15.49 3.39
N VAL A 639 14.44 -14.70 2.50
CA VAL A 639 15.89 -14.60 2.29
C VAL A 639 16.40 -13.40 3.08
N GLU A 640 17.13 -13.67 4.16
CA GLU A 640 17.84 -12.62 4.89
C GLU A 640 19.20 -12.37 4.25
N ALA A 641 19.49 -11.12 3.89
CA ALA A 641 20.74 -10.73 3.27
C ALA A 641 21.21 -9.35 3.74
N GLU A 642 22.47 -9.03 3.48
CA GLU A 642 23.01 -7.68 3.61
C GLU A 642 23.58 -7.27 2.27
N ALA A 643 23.31 -6.04 1.83
CA ALA A 643 23.90 -5.50 0.60
C ALA A 643 24.18 -4.00 0.75
N PRO A 644 25.14 -3.45 0.01
CA PRO A 644 25.36 -2.01 -0.05
C PRO A 644 24.08 -1.30 -0.51
N THR A 645 23.67 -0.26 0.20
CA THR A 645 22.41 0.46 -0.08
C THR A 645 22.37 1.01 -1.51
N SER A 646 23.53 1.43 -2.03
CA SER A 646 23.69 1.91 -3.41
C SER A 646 23.31 0.89 -4.48
N GLU A 647 23.42 -0.41 -4.22
CA GLU A 647 23.15 -1.48 -5.20
C GLU A 647 21.66 -1.92 -5.23
N ILE A 648 20.88 -1.45 -4.26
CA ILE A 648 19.51 -1.93 -3.99
C ILE A 648 18.46 -0.81 -4.01
N LEU A 649 18.82 0.41 -4.41
CA LEU A 649 17.90 1.55 -4.51
C LEU A 649 16.65 1.25 -5.36
N ARG A 650 16.82 0.44 -6.42
CA ARG A 650 15.74 0.01 -7.33
C ARG A 650 15.33 -1.46 -7.17
N TYR A 651 15.72 -2.10 -6.08
CA TYR A 651 15.53 -3.55 -5.92
C TYR A 651 14.06 -3.98 -5.99
N SER A 652 13.11 -3.12 -5.58
CA SER A 652 11.67 -3.39 -5.71
C SER A 652 11.24 -3.72 -7.14
N THR A 653 11.72 -2.94 -8.13
CA THR A 653 11.36 -3.11 -9.54
C THR A 653 11.93 -4.42 -10.09
N ASP A 654 13.20 -4.70 -9.79
CA ASP A 654 13.88 -5.90 -10.25
C ASP A 654 13.30 -7.17 -9.60
N LEU A 655 13.01 -7.11 -8.29
CA LEU A 655 12.37 -8.21 -7.56
C LEU A 655 10.98 -8.52 -8.12
N LYS A 656 10.16 -7.51 -8.38
CA LYS A 656 8.84 -7.69 -9.00
C LYS A 656 8.97 -8.36 -10.37
N SER A 657 9.93 -7.95 -11.19
CA SER A 657 10.17 -8.55 -12.50
C SER A 657 10.55 -10.04 -12.38
N MET A 658 11.51 -10.38 -11.50
CA MET A 658 11.98 -11.75 -11.31
C MET A 658 10.91 -12.69 -10.75
N THR A 659 10.08 -12.19 -9.82
CA THR A 659 9.10 -13.00 -9.09
C THR A 659 7.69 -12.92 -9.68
N GLN A 660 7.54 -12.35 -10.88
CA GLN A 660 6.25 -12.07 -11.51
C GLN A 660 5.30 -11.28 -10.58
N GLY A 661 5.87 -10.39 -9.77
CA GLY A 661 5.17 -9.54 -8.81
C GLY A 661 4.76 -10.25 -7.51
N ARG A 662 5.15 -11.51 -7.28
CA ARG A 662 4.83 -12.23 -6.03
C ARG A 662 5.73 -11.84 -4.86
N GLY A 663 6.98 -11.47 -5.14
CA GLY A 663 7.98 -11.11 -4.13
C GLY A 663 7.82 -9.71 -3.57
N TRP A 664 8.21 -9.55 -2.31
CA TRP A 664 8.31 -8.25 -1.62
C TRP A 664 9.47 -8.28 -0.62
N TYR A 665 9.91 -7.12 -0.13
CA TYR A 665 11.03 -7.07 0.81
C TYR A 665 10.94 -5.92 1.82
N HIS A 666 11.74 -6.05 2.87
CA HIS A 666 12.01 -5.00 3.85
C HIS A 666 13.51 -4.64 3.83
N ILE A 667 13.80 -3.37 4.06
CA ILE A 667 15.15 -2.83 4.10
C ILE A 667 15.35 -1.99 5.37
N GLU A 668 16.46 -2.20 6.05
CA GLU A 668 16.85 -1.43 7.24
C GLU A 668 18.36 -1.14 7.18
N PHE A 669 18.79 0.04 7.64
CA PHE A 669 20.22 0.35 7.76
C PHE A 669 20.88 -0.58 8.79
N ALA A 670 22.04 -1.14 8.43
CA ALA A 670 22.80 -2.01 9.32
C ALA A 670 24.05 -1.33 9.88
N ARG A 671 24.94 -0.83 9.00
CA ARG A 671 26.24 -0.23 9.36
C ARG A 671 26.92 0.42 8.17
N TYR A 672 28.05 1.06 8.41
CA TYR A 672 29.00 1.50 7.39
C TYR A 672 30.15 0.50 7.22
N GLU A 673 30.58 0.25 5.98
CA GLU A 673 31.75 -0.57 5.65
C GLU A 673 32.65 0.11 4.61
N PRO A 674 33.96 -0.18 4.57
CA PRO A 674 34.83 0.37 3.54
C PRO A 674 34.38 -0.01 2.13
N ALA A 675 34.14 1.00 1.30
CA ALA A 675 33.76 0.80 -0.09
C ALA A 675 34.92 0.14 -0.87
N PRO A 676 34.64 -0.77 -1.82
CA PRO A 676 35.63 -1.29 -2.75
C PRO A 676 36.30 -0.15 -3.54
N GLN A 677 37.59 -0.30 -3.85
CA GLN A 677 38.37 0.75 -4.51
C GLN A 677 37.71 1.30 -5.80
N PRO A 678 37.15 0.47 -6.72
CA PRO A 678 36.50 0.99 -7.91
C PRO A 678 35.27 1.87 -7.64
N VAL A 679 34.53 1.57 -6.56
CA VAL A 679 33.37 2.36 -6.12
C VAL A 679 33.85 3.67 -5.50
N ALA A 680 34.84 3.59 -4.60
CA ALA A 680 35.42 4.76 -3.96
C ALA A 680 36.00 5.76 -4.98
N ASP A 681 36.78 5.28 -5.95
CA ASP A 681 37.39 6.13 -6.99
C ASP A 681 36.32 6.86 -7.81
N LYS A 682 35.22 6.18 -8.14
CA LYS A 682 34.09 6.76 -8.88
C LYS A 682 33.42 7.88 -8.07
N ILE A 683 33.07 7.61 -6.81
CA ILE A 683 32.38 8.58 -5.96
C ILE A 683 33.25 9.80 -5.67
N ILE A 684 34.56 9.60 -5.46
CA ILE A 684 35.51 10.69 -5.25
C ILE A 684 35.60 11.57 -6.51
N ALA A 685 35.64 10.98 -7.70
CA ALA A 685 35.66 11.74 -8.95
C ALA A 685 34.36 12.53 -9.18
N GLU A 686 33.21 11.95 -8.87
CA GLU A 686 31.90 12.62 -8.96
C GLU A 686 31.84 13.84 -8.02
N ALA A 687 32.21 13.68 -6.74
CA ALA A 687 32.24 14.77 -5.77
C ALA A 687 33.18 15.92 -6.18
N GLN A 688 34.35 15.59 -6.72
CA GLN A 688 35.31 16.60 -7.22
C GLN A 688 34.76 17.38 -8.43
N SER A 689 34.01 16.72 -9.31
CA SER A 689 33.38 17.41 -10.45
C SER A 689 32.24 18.35 -10.02
N GLU A 690 31.46 17.98 -9.01
CA GLU A 690 30.40 18.85 -8.46
C GLU A 690 30.95 20.09 -7.74
N GLU A 691 32.18 20.05 -7.21
CA GLU A 691 32.84 21.24 -6.62
C GLU A 691 33.41 22.22 -7.66
N GLU A 692 33.68 21.74 -8.88
CA GLU A 692 34.23 22.56 -9.97
C GLU A 692 33.14 23.28 -10.80
N GLU A 693 31.87 22.83 -10.72
CA GLU A 693 30.68 23.46 -11.30
C GLU A 693 30.06 24.52 -10.36
#